data_AF-A0A1E3NKR8-F1
#
_entry.id   AF-A0A1E3NKR8-F1
#
_cell.length_a   1.000
_cell.length_b   1.000
_cell.length_c   1.000
_cell.angle_alpha   90.00
_cell.angle_beta   90.00
_cell.angle_gamma   90.00
#
_symmetry.space_group_name_H-M   'P 1'
#
loop_
_entity.id
_entity.type
_entity.pdbx_description
1 polymer ?
#
loop_
_entity_poly.entity_id
_entity_poly.type
_entity_poly.pdbx_seq_one_letter_code
_entity_poly.pdbx_strand_id
1 'polypeptide(L)'
;MSREYAEGPGSIIKTQVANVAPEGTKVFILKLGNLEADASFFFEGGNVQLKSDKGIPKVHERRNVQMYTVLIDHPISGLILYEVGPGKPGWEEKWGSEVLDAYCRVNKDDETQALDVAIRNAGYDIKDVRHIIVGHLHIDHAGGLEYFKGRQDVIVWVHEIELKHAVWGIATKSEIGSYLKYYIDLDLQWNTFNEEKVDLFSGLTTHLMPGHTPGLIILQVNLPHTGTMIFTSDHTIFREHYENGGRKQGFLMRDHYQWYNSTQKLRRLQRDTNAQVVFGHDPSIVEELLATEPFFMESAMSRQQDSQTLQGFLAQKGPAMDAWFKRALEDESVAVKKPRALTTVEGRSGVRRISIRNHQILADSPPEWVGFNLGPSAPEILLGALGACLTHMYLVVAGIKKLPINKLEIETSGEVDLRKGAEGHEDEIPGIDNIHYVVYIDSELTDGQLDHLRTDVEKVCPLYNLVKNPATITSSYVRTTRVAFVRGYASTAEPVATAATEVRNTQKAADSRKTYLIDMYTHMWRENSIVLLAHHNNLLSTENENIRKQLKKIDEKNKTNKVEFRKLKGSLFKYFLRASSHSDPASKAAGRMIRRNKVRHPLENLLKGPTAAILIKDLDPKTVKDVSKVLATQKERLFVMGGKVGDEYMTLEDIETFKNLQSLPELRAELVGLLTMASGAGIVRTLESTTNSLALTLESRKNELDKAENPEQKD
;
A
#
# COMPACT_ATOMS: atom_id res chain seq x y z
N MET A 1 -22.42 30.98 16.77
CA MET A 1 -21.28 30.85 17.72
C MET A 1 -20.05 30.51 16.91
N SER A 2 -19.21 31.51 16.67
CA SER A 2 -17.91 31.38 16.02
C SER A 2 -17.00 30.49 16.86
N ARG A 3 -16.44 29.44 16.27
CA ARG A 3 -15.33 28.71 16.88
C ARG A 3 -14.03 29.36 16.41
N GLU A 4 -13.45 30.16 17.29
CA GLU A 4 -12.04 30.55 17.23
C GLU A 4 -11.20 29.26 17.29
N TYR A 5 -10.44 28.98 16.23
CA TYR A 5 -9.31 28.07 16.31
C TYR A 5 -8.20 28.83 17.04
N ALA A 6 -7.89 28.37 18.25
CA ALA A 6 -6.80 28.90 19.05
C ALA A 6 -5.48 28.86 18.25
N GLU A 7 -4.90 30.03 18.01
CA GLU A 7 -3.52 30.19 17.58
C GLU A 7 -2.60 29.64 18.69
N GLY A 8 -2.07 28.43 18.50
CA GLY A 8 -0.99 27.89 19.32
C GLY A 8 0.37 28.48 18.88
N PRO A 9 1.33 28.68 19.81
CA PRO A 9 2.64 29.22 19.49
C PRO A 9 3.50 28.14 18.82
N GLY A 10 3.49 28.15 17.49
CA GLY A 10 4.34 27.30 16.66
C GLY A 10 4.11 27.66 15.21
N SER A 11 4.77 28.72 14.72
CA SER A 11 4.83 29.00 13.30
C SER A 11 5.47 27.80 12.59
N ILE A 12 4.63 26.96 12.00
CA ILE A 12 5.08 25.88 11.13
C ILE A 12 5.77 26.57 9.95
N ILE A 13 7.08 26.37 9.83
CA ILE A 13 7.84 26.80 8.65
C ILE A 13 7.16 26.13 7.44
N LYS A 14 6.53 26.92 6.56
CA LYS A 14 5.99 26.41 5.29
C LYS A 14 7.15 25.76 4.53
N THR A 15 7.12 24.44 4.38
CA THR A 15 8.09 23.70 3.56
C THR A 15 8.02 24.24 2.14
N GLN A 16 9.15 24.64 1.54
CA GLN A 16 9.18 25.00 0.11
C GLN A 16 8.69 23.79 -0.70
N VAL A 17 7.56 23.95 -1.39
CA VAL A 17 7.03 22.92 -2.28
C VAL A 17 7.82 23.02 -3.59
N ALA A 18 8.60 21.98 -3.91
CA ALA A 18 9.27 21.89 -5.21
C ALA A 18 8.22 21.66 -6.29
N ASN A 19 8.26 22.44 -7.37
CA ASN A 19 7.28 22.54 -8.47
C ASN A 19 6.02 23.37 -8.11
N VAL A 20 6.02 24.68 -8.40
CA VAL A 20 4.89 25.61 -8.20
C VAL A 20 4.30 25.99 -9.56
N ALA A 21 2.98 26.12 -9.63
CA ALA A 21 2.28 26.50 -10.85
C ALA A 21 2.62 27.94 -11.27
N PRO A 22 2.66 28.26 -12.57
CA PRO A 22 2.88 29.62 -13.05
C PRO A 22 1.84 30.59 -12.48
N GLU A 23 2.27 31.84 -12.32
CA GLU A 23 1.37 32.93 -11.92
C GLU A 23 0.19 33.05 -12.90
N GLY A 24 -1.02 33.21 -12.36
CA GLY A 24 -2.24 33.23 -13.15
C GLY A 24 -2.88 31.86 -13.42
N THR A 25 -2.29 30.75 -12.94
CA THR A 25 -2.95 29.43 -12.99
C THR A 25 -4.24 29.43 -12.17
N LYS A 26 -5.35 29.01 -12.78
CA LYS A 26 -6.66 28.91 -12.12
C LYS A 26 -7.14 27.47 -12.07
N VAL A 27 -7.80 27.09 -10.99
CA VAL A 27 -8.33 25.75 -10.76
C VAL A 27 -9.81 25.87 -10.42
N PHE A 28 -10.64 25.12 -11.14
CA PHE A 28 -12.09 25.08 -10.95
C PHE A 28 -12.53 23.64 -10.71
N ILE A 29 -13.49 23.44 -9.82
CA ILE A 29 -14.14 22.15 -9.60
C ILE A 29 -15.52 22.22 -10.24
N LEU A 30 -15.78 21.34 -11.20
CA LEU A 30 -17.00 21.34 -11.98
C LEU A 30 -17.80 20.07 -11.69
N LYS A 31 -19.04 20.22 -11.22
CA LYS A 31 -19.94 19.09 -10.94
C LYS A 31 -20.39 18.44 -12.25
N LEU A 32 -20.33 17.11 -12.30
CA LEU A 32 -20.65 16.30 -13.48
C LEU A 32 -21.79 15.30 -13.25
N GLY A 33 -22.71 15.60 -12.33
CA GLY A 33 -23.79 14.70 -11.95
C GLY A 33 -23.55 14.03 -10.60
N ASN A 34 -24.60 13.35 -10.13
CA ASN A 34 -24.57 12.57 -8.91
C ASN A 34 -25.10 11.17 -9.19
N LEU A 35 -24.54 10.18 -8.50
CA LEU A 35 -25.07 8.82 -8.44
C LEU A 35 -25.48 8.50 -7.01
N GLU A 36 -26.32 7.48 -6.86
CA GLU A 36 -26.65 6.87 -5.58
C GLU A 36 -26.43 5.36 -5.70
N ALA A 37 -25.58 4.81 -4.83
CA ALA A 37 -25.31 3.38 -4.79
C ALA A 37 -25.29 2.83 -3.37
N ASP A 38 -25.48 1.52 -3.22
CA ASP A 38 -25.46 0.84 -1.93
C ASP A 38 -24.14 1.11 -1.17
N ALA A 39 -24.23 1.42 0.13
CA ALA A 39 -23.07 1.76 0.95
C ALA A 39 -22.00 0.66 0.99
N SER A 40 -22.36 -0.60 0.71
CA SER A 40 -21.41 -1.72 0.66
C SER A 40 -20.43 -1.66 -0.52
N PHE A 41 -20.77 -0.96 -1.62
CA PHE A 41 -19.80 -0.71 -2.70
C PHE A 41 -18.62 0.13 -2.21
N PHE A 42 -18.89 1.07 -1.30
CA PHE A 42 -17.92 2.04 -0.84
C PHE A 42 -17.31 1.69 0.50
N PHE A 43 -18.01 0.98 1.38
CA PHE A 43 -17.51 0.65 2.72
C PHE A 43 -17.48 -0.85 2.97
N GLU A 44 -16.31 -1.36 3.40
CA GLU A 44 -16.19 -2.73 3.87
C GLU A 44 -17.21 -2.97 4.99
N GLY A 45 -18.14 -3.90 4.75
CA GLY A 45 -19.21 -4.23 5.69
C GLY A 45 -20.31 -3.19 5.85
N GLY A 46 -20.49 -2.26 4.89
CA GLY A 46 -21.46 -1.15 4.96
C GLY A 46 -22.88 -1.53 5.38
N ASN A 47 -23.38 -2.67 4.92
CA ASN A 47 -24.73 -3.17 5.20
C ASN A 47 -24.74 -4.57 5.85
N VAL A 48 -23.70 -4.93 6.63
CA VAL A 48 -23.61 -6.26 7.29
C VAL A 48 -24.73 -6.44 8.32
N GLN A 49 -25.48 -7.54 8.21
CA GLN A 49 -26.49 -7.92 9.19
C GLN A 49 -25.87 -8.66 10.38
N LEU A 50 -26.17 -8.20 11.61
CA LEU A 50 -25.74 -8.88 12.82
C LEU A 50 -26.71 -10.00 13.22
N LYS A 51 -26.23 -10.98 13.99
CA LYS A 51 -27.07 -12.07 14.52
C LYS A 51 -28.23 -11.56 15.40
N SER A 52 -28.01 -10.46 16.13
CA SER A 52 -29.04 -9.77 16.92
C SER A 52 -30.18 -9.25 16.04
N ASP A 53 -29.91 -8.98 14.77
CA ASP A 53 -30.81 -8.33 13.83
C ASP A 53 -31.46 -9.37 12.88
N LYS A 54 -31.29 -10.67 13.18
CA LYS A 54 -31.80 -11.75 12.35
C LYS A 54 -33.32 -11.69 12.28
N GLY A 55 -33.85 -11.65 11.07
CA GLY A 55 -35.30 -11.59 10.82
C GLY A 55 -35.91 -10.20 10.94
N ILE A 56 -35.10 -9.17 11.24
CA ILE A 56 -35.52 -7.77 11.17
C ILE A 56 -35.21 -7.25 9.75
N PRO A 57 -36.22 -6.89 8.94
CA PRO A 57 -35.98 -6.23 7.66
C PRO A 57 -35.23 -4.91 7.90
N LYS A 58 -34.05 -4.76 7.30
CA LYS A 58 -33.28 -3.51 7.31
C LYS A 58 -33.27 -2.90 5.92
N VAL A 59 -33.54 -1.61 5.85
CA VAL A 59 -33.29 -0.82 4.64
C VAL A 59 -31.79 -0.59 4.56
N HIS A 60 -31.18 -0.97 3.44
CA HIS A 60 -29.76 -0.75 3.22
C HIS A 60 -29.47 0.75 3.11
N GLU A 61 -28.38 1.19 3.74
CA GLU A 61 -27.86 2.54 3.51
C GLU A 61 -27.38 2.62 2.05
N ARG A 62 -27.79 3.70 1.38
CA ARG A 62 -27.27 4.09 0.06
C ARG A 62 -26.55 5.43 0.21
N ARG A 63 -25.51 5.64 -0.60
CA ARG A 63 -24.61 6.78 -0.54
C ARG A 63 -24.74 7.61 -1.80
N ASN A 64 -24.83 8.92 -1.62
CA ASN A 64 -24.69 9.88 -2.71
C ASN A 64 -23.22 9.99 -3.10
N VAL A 65 -22.97 9.94 -4.40
CA VAL A 65 -21.66 9.93 -5.05
C VAL A 65 -21.62 11.14 -5.96
N GLN A 66 -20.84 12.16 -5.59
CA GLN A 66 -20.68 13.35 -6.43
C GLN A 66 -19.61 13.06 -7.49
N MET A 67 -19.95 13.20 -8.77
CA MET A 67 -18.95 13.18 -9.83
C MET A 67 -18.50 14.61 -10.10
N TYR A 68 -17.20 14.83 -10.27
CA TYR A 68 -16.68 16.13 -10.66
C TYR A 68 -15.43 15.99 -11.54
N THR A 69 -15.10 17.06 -12.25
CA THR A 69 -13.80 17.23 -12.91
C THR A 69 -13.10 18.46 -12.33
N VAL A 70 -11.77 18.48 -12.43
CA VAL A 70 -10.98 19.66 -12.13
C VAL A 70 -10.52 20.28 -13.44
N LEU A 71 -11.00 21.49 -13.72
CA LEU A 71 -10.56 22.30 -14.84
C LEU A 71 -9.40 23.20 -14.40
N ILE A 72 -8.27 23.11 -15.10
CA ILE A 72 -7.06 23.86 -14.78
C ILE A 72 -6.69 24.72 -15.98
N ASP A 73 -6.80 26.03 -15.82
CA ASP A 73 -6.32 27.03 -16.79
C ASP A 73 -4.83 27.27 -16.51
N HIS A 74 -3.96 26.62 -17.28
CA HIS A 74 -2.51 26.65 -17.08
C HIS A 74 -1.83 27.56 -18.12
N PRO A 75 -1.22 28.69 -17.72
CA PRO A 75 -0.71 29.71 -18.67
C PRO A 75 0.30 29.21 -19.70
N ILE A 76 1.05 28.15 -19.37
CA ILE A 76 2.10 27.59 -20.24
C ILE A 76 1.59 26.40 -21.07
N SER A 77 0.67 25.62 -20.53
CA SER A 77 0.29 24.30 -21.09
C SER A 77 -1.13 24.29 -21.67
N GLY A 78 -1.83 25.42 -21.58
CA GLY A 78 -3.22 25.55 -22.01
C GLY A 78 -4.19 24.94 -21.00
N LEU A 79 -5.40 24.64 -21.47
CA LEU A 79 -6.48 24.15 -20.63
C LEU A 79 -6.35 22.64 -20.38
N ILE A 80 -6.32 22.25 -19.11
CA ILE A 80 -6.10 20.88 -18.65
C ILE A 80 -7.33 20.40 -17.86
N LEU A 81 -7.73 19.15 -18.07
CA LEU A 81 -8.75 18.47 -17.26
C LEU A 81 -8.10 17.39 -16.40
N TYR A 82 -8.55 17.25 -15.14
CA TYR A 82 -8.32 16.06 -14.33
C TYR A 82 -9.65 15.36 -14.06
N GLU A 83 -9.74 14.10 -14.52
CA GLU A 83 -10.99 13.34 -14.70
C GLU A 83 -11.96 13.98 -15.70
N VAL A 84 -12.87 13.19 -16.28
CA VAL A 84 -13.82 13.65 -17.32
C VAL A 84 -15.25 13.14 -17.14
N GLY A 85 -15.58 12.48 -16.03
CA GLY A 85 -16.96 12.12 -15.69
C GLY A 85 -17.55 10.96 -16.50
N PRO A 86 -18.89 10.76 -16.45
CA PRO A 86 -19.57 9.54 -16.92
C PRO A 86 -19.81 9.44 -18.44
N GLY A 87 -19.70 10.55 -19.18
CA GLY A 87 -19.90 10.63 -20.63
C GLY A 87 -20.81 11.77 -21.08
N LYS A 88 -21.08 11.83 -22.39
CA LYS A 88 -22.07 12.71 -23.03
C LYS A 88 -23.48 12.36 -22.53
N PRO A 89 -24.42 13.32 -22.54
CA PRO A 89 -25.83 13.06 -22.27
C PRO A 89 -26.32 11.79 -23.02
N GLY A 90 -27.00 10.90 -22.30
CA GLY A 90 -27.38 9.56 -22.79
C GLY A 90 -26.33 8.47 -22.51
N TRP A 91 -25.32 8.73 -21.67
CA TRP A 91 -24.33 7.73 -21.25
C TRP A 91 -24.95 6.54 -20.51
N GLU A 92 -26.16 6.70 -19.97
CA GLU A 92 -26.92 5.65 -19.28
C GLU A 92 -27.12 4.41 -20.17
N GLU A 93 -27.46 4.63 -21.44
CA GLU A 93 -27.66 3.53 -22.39
C GLU A 93 -26.40 2.68 -22.58
N LYS A 94 -25.22 3.28 -22.38
CA LYS A 94 -23.92 2.61 -22.52
C LYS A 94 -23.54 1.80 -21.28
N TRP A 95 -23.96 2.25 -20.09
CA TRP A 95 -23.67 1.57 -18.82
C TRP A 95 -24.53 0.31 -18.67
N GLY A 96 -25.72 0.30 -19.27
CA GLY A 96 -26.65 -0.83 -19.21
C GLY A 96 -27.52 -0.81 -17.97
N SER A 97 -28.67 -1.49 -18.05
CA SER A 97 -29.72 -1.48 -17.03
C SER A 97 -29.25 -1.90 -15.65
N GLU A 98 -28.41 -2.93 -15.56
CA GLU A 98 -27.95 -3.54 -14.32
C GLU A 98 -26.97 -2.63 -13.58
N VAL A 99 -26.07 -1.98 -14.30
CA VAL A 99 -25.12 -1.03 -13.71
C VAL A 99 -25.86 0.21 -13.21
N LEU A 100 -26.85 0.71 -13.96
CA LEU A 100 -27.66 1.85 -13.54
C LEU A 100 -28.59 1.55 -12.35
N ASP A 101 -29.06 0.32 -12.22
CA ASP A 101 -29.83 -0.10 -11.04
C ASP A 101 -28.94 -0.19 -9.79
N ALA A 102 -27.66 -0.55 -9.97
CA ALA A 102 -26.67 -0.51 -8.89
C ALA A 102 -26.20 0.92 -8.55
N TYR A 103 -25.91 1.72 -9.58
CA TYR A 103 -25.40 3.10 -9.52
C TYR A 103 -26.43 4.06 -10.13
N CYS A 104 -27.47 4.37 -9.36
CA CYS A 104 -28.62 5.12 -9.84
C CYS A 104 -28.26 6.59 -10.05
N ARG A 105 -28.46 7.12 -11.24
CA ARG A 105 -28.31 8.56 -11.49
C ARG A 105 -29.33 9.36 -10.68
N VAL A 106 -28.83 10.34 -9.94
CA VAL A 106 -29.63 11.33 -9.21
C VAL A 106 -29.75 12.58 -10.07
N ASN A 107 -30.94 13.19 -10.12
CA ASN A 107 -31.24 14.40 -10.93
C ASN A 107 -30.97 14.20 -12.44
N LYS A 108 -31.69 13.26 -13.05
CA LYS A 108 -31.55 12.88 -14.47
C LYS A 108 -31.70 14.04 -15.46
N ASP A 109 -32.50 15.04 -15.10
CA ASP A 109 -32.89 16.15 -15.98
C ASP A 109 -31.93 17.36 -15.90
N ASP A 110 -30.90 17.31 -15.06
CA ASP A 110 -29.92 18.40 -14.95
C ASP A 110 -28.82 18.28 -16.02
N GLU A 111 -29.10 18.83 -17.20
CA GLU A 111 -28.14 18.92 -18.31
C GLU A 111 -27.02 19.94 -18.07
N THR A 112 -27.14 20.79 -17.03
CA THR A 112 -26.10 21.80 -16.72
C THR A 112 -24.78 21.17 -16.25
N GLN A 113 -24.84 19.90 -15.86
CA GLN A 113 -23.71 19.11 -15.36
C GLN A 113 -23.09 18.20 -16.43
N ALA A 114 -23.48 18.34 -17.70
CA ALA A 114 -22.71 17.75 -18.79
C ALA A 114 -21.33 18.42 -18.91
N LEU A 115 -20.28 17.66 -19.25
CA LEU A 115 -18.89 18.16 -19.22
C LEU A 115 -18.69 19.45 -20.04
N ASP A 116 -19.20 19.50 -21.26
CA ASP A 116 -19.06 20.66 -22.14
C ASP A 116 -19.87 21.87 -21.65
N VAL A 117 -21.02 21.63 -21.00
CA VAL A 117 -21.85 22.69 -20.42
C VAL A 117 -21.19 23.24 -19.15
N ALA A 118 -20.66 22.38 -18.29
CA ALA A 118 -19.97 22.79 -17.08
C ALA A 118 -18.70 23.60 -17.37
N ILE A 119 -17.91 23.20 -18.38
CA ILE A 119 -16.75 23.98 -18.86
C ILE A 119 -17.19 25.35 -19.40
N ARG A 120 -18.29 25.39 -20.18
CA ARG A 120 -18.86 26.63 -20.70
C ARG A 120 -19.33 27.57 -19.60
N ASN A 121 -19.97 27.04 -18.56
CA ASN A 121 -20.43 27.80 -17.41
C ASN A 121 -19.26 28.37 -16.59
N ALA A 122 -18.09 27.71 -16.62
CA ALA A 122 -16.85 28.23 -16.05
C ALA A 122 -16.17 29.32 -16.94
N GLY A 123 -16.72 29.62 -18.12
CA GLY A 123 -16.20 30.63 -19.04
C GLY A 123 -15.18 30.13 -20.06
N TYR A 124 -15.06 28.81 -20.24
CA TYR A 124 -14.12 28.18 -21.16
C TYR A 124 -14.84 27.39 -22.27
N ASP A 125 -14.16 27.07 -23.38
CA ASP A 125 -14.69 26.14 -24.40
C ASP A 125 -13.97 24.79 -24.28
N ILE A 126 -14.74 23.69 -24.32
CA ILE A 126 -14.18 22.33 -24.35
C ILE A 126 -13.21 22.12 -25.51
N LYS A 127 -13.33 22.91 -26.58
CA LYS A 127 -12.39 22.88 -27.72
C LYS A 127 -10.99 23.38 -27.37
N ASP A 128 -10.83 24.14 -26.30
CA ASP A 128 -9.54 24.70 -25.87
C ASP A 128 -8.73 23.76 -24.98
N VAL A 129 -9.33 22.65 -24.55
CA VAL A 129 -8.63 21.59 -23.83
C VAL A 129 -7.48 21.05 -24.68
N ARG A 130 -6.31 20.89 -24.07
CA ARG A 130 -5.09 20.32 -24.69
C ARG A 130 -4.58 19.08 -23.98
N HIS A 131 -4.86 18.96 -22.69
CA HIS A 131 -4.43 17.83 -21.88
C HIS A 131 -5.55 17.32 -20.99
N ILE A 132 -5.65 16.00 -20.89
CA ILE A 132 -6.56 15.30 -19.99
C ILE A 132 -5.72 14.37 -19.14
N ILE A 133 -5.74 14.53 -17.83
CA ILE A 133 -5.10 13.64 -16.87
C ILE A 133 -6.21 12.76 -16.28
N VAL A 134 -6.12 11.46 -16.44
CA VAL A 134 -7.14 10.53 -15.93
C VAL A 134 -6.56 9.78 -14.73
N GLY A 135 -7.24 9.89 -13.59
CA GLY A 135 -6.81 9.26 -12.33
C GLY A 135 -6.83 7.75 -12.44
N HIS A 136 -7.93 7.22 -12.97
CA HIS A 136 -8.06 5.82 -13.37
C HIS A 136 -9.20 5.65 -14.38
N LEU A 137 -9.31 4.49 -15.03
CA LEU A 137 -10.13 4.35 -16.24
C LEU A 137 -11.55 3.82 -16.00
N HIS A 138 -12.09 3.92 -14.78
CA HIS A 138 -13.48 3.54 -14.53
C HIS A 138 -14.48 4.45 -15.27
N ILE A 139 -15.68 3.91 -15.48
CA ILE A 139 -16.74 4.49 -16.31
C ILE A 139 -17.15 5.92 -15.95
N ASP A 140 -17.09 6.28 -14.67
CA ASP A 140 -17.42 7.59 -14.10
C ASP A 140 -16.25 8.58 -14.07
N HIS A 141 -15.05 8.13 -14.44
CA HIS A 141 -13.85 8.96 -14.54
C HIS A 141 -13.44 9.19 -16.00
N ALA A 142 -13.53 8.14 -16.81
CA ALA A 142 -13.07 8.12 -18.21
C ALA A 142 -14.20 8.27 -19.24
N GLY A 143 -15.46 8.29 -18.82
CA GLY A 143 -16.61 8.35 -19.73
C GLY A 143 -16.60 9.58 -20.64
N GLY A 144 -16.21 10.74 -20.11
CA GLY A 144 -16.09 11.97 -20.89
C GLY A 144 -14.99 11.98 -21.95
N LEU A 145 -14.12 10.96 -22.04
CA LEU A 145 -13.14 10.86 -23.13
C LEU A 145 -13.82 10.82 -24.50
N GLU A 146 -15.09 10.42 -24.57
CA GLU A 146 -15.87 10.44 -25.81
C GLU A 146 -16.09 11.82 -26.43
N TYR A 147 -15.93 12.91 -25.65
CA TYR A 147 -15.96 14.28 -26.17
C TYR A 147 -14.76 14.58 -27.07
N PHE A 148 -13.67 13.85 -26.90
CA PHE A 148 -12.38 14.12 -27.54
C PHE A 148 -12.01 13.10 -28.63
N LYS A 149 -12.91 12.16 -28.95
CA LYS A 149 -12.70 11.23 -30.07
C LYS A 149 -12.48 12.00 -31.37
N GLY A 150 -11.43 11.62 -32.10
CA GLY A 150 -11.01 12.28 -33.34
C GLY A 150 -10.20 13.57 -33.15
N ARG A 151 -9.99 14.06 -31.92
CA ARG A 151 -9.11 15.20 -31.63
C ARG A 151 -7.68 14.71 -31.42
N GLN A 152 -6.80 15.02 -32.35
CA GLN A 152 -5.38 14.63 -32.31
C GLN A 152 -4.48 15.66 -31.60
N ASP A 153 -5.05 16.81 -31.25
CA ASP A 153 -4.41 17.90 -30.54
C ASP A 153 -4.63 17.83 -29.01
N VAL A 154 -5.31 16.80 -28.51
CA VAL A 154 -5.61 16.58 -27.09
C VAL A 154 -4.89 15.33 -26.60
N ILE A 155 -3.96 15.48 -25.67
CA ILE A 155 -3.19 14.36 -25.11
C ILE A 155 -3.88 13.82 -23.86
N VAL A 156 -4.11 12.52 -23.83
CA VAL A 156 -4.67 11.80 -22.67
C VAL A 156 -3.55 11.15 -21.88
N TRP A 157 -3.26 11.70 -20.71
CA TRP A 157 -2.26 11.24 -19.76
C TRP A 157 -2.88 10.24 -18.78
N VAL A 158 -2.28 9.05 -18.71
CA VAL A 158 -2.72 7.98 -17.82
C VAL A 158 -1.52 7.15 -17.38
N HIS A 159 -1.57 6.56 -16.19
CA HIS A 159 -0.50 5.68 -15.75
C HIS A 159 -0.46 4.39 -16.59
N GLU A 160 0.73 3.91 -16.95
CA GLU A 160 0.94 2.74 -17.82
C GLU A 160 0.26 1.48 -17.24
N ILE A 161 0.34 1.29 -15.92
CA ILE A 161 -0.32 0.18 -15.21
C ILE A 161 -1.84 0.22 -15.41
N GLU A 162 -2.44 1.42 -15.35
CA GLU A 162 -3.90 1.56 -15.43
C GLU A 162 -4.40 1.24 -16.84
N LEU A 163 -3.77 1.79 -17.88
CA LEU A 163 -4.17 1.52 -19.27
C LEU A 163 -4.05 0.03 -19.59
N LYS A 164 -2.96 -0.62 -19.15
CA LYS A 164 -2.78 -2.06 -19.30
C LYS A 164 -3.84 -2.85 -18.54
N HIS A 165 -4.16 -2.44 -17.31
CA HIS A 165 -5.16 -3.10 -16.49
C HIS A 165 -6.57 -2.98 -17.07
N ALA A 166 -6.96 -1.80 -17.56
CA ALA A 166 -8.25 -1.56 -18.20
C ALA A 166 -8.41 -2.42 -19.47
N VAL A 167 -7.40 -2.41 -20.36
CA VAL A 167 -7.43 -3.21 -21.60
C VAL A 167 -7.49 -4.71 -21.27
N TRP A 168 -6.70 -5.17 -20.29
CA TRP A 168 -6.75 -6.55 -19.83
C TRP A 168 -8.12 -6.91 -19.22
N GLY A 169 -8.67 -6.05 -18.38
CA GLY A 169 -9.96 -6.25 -17.72
C GLY A 169 -11.11 -6.34 -18.72
N ILE A 170 -11.10 -5.49 -19.74
CA ILE A 170 -12.04 -5.53 -20.87
C ILE A 170 -11.87 -6.83 -21.66
N ALA A 171 -10.63 -7.17 -22.05
CA ALA A 171 -10.34 -8.32 -22.91
C ALA A 171 -10.69 -9.66 -22.24
N THR A 172 -10.47 -9.76 -20.93
CA THR A 172 -10.73 -10.98 -20.14
C THR A 172 -12.12 -11.02 -19.53
N LYS A 173 -12.85 -9.89 -19.54
CA LYS A 173 -14.13 -9.71 -18.86
C LYS A 173 -14.03 -9.95 -17.34
N SER A 174 -12.87 -9.67 -16.74
CA SER A 174 -12.68 -9.78 -15.28
C SER A 174 -13.25 -8.58 -14.51
N GLU A 175 -13.40 -7.45 -15.20
CA GLU A 175 -13.81 -6.16 -14.64
C GLU A 175 -15.08 -5.63 -15.33
N ILE A 176 -16.06 -6.52 -15.55
CA ILE A 176 -17.34 -6.17 -16.21
C ILE A 176 -18.04 -5.08 -15.39
N GLY A 177 -18.48 -4.02 -16.09
CA GLY A 177 -19.21 -2.92 -15.47
C GLY A 177 -18.32 -1.81 -14.91
N SER A 178 -17.03 -2.06 -14.66
CA SER A 178 -16.09 -1.03 -14.19
C SER A 178 -15.32 -0.36 -15.34
N TYR A 179 -14.95 -1.11 -16.39
CA TYR A 179 -14.31 -0.58 -17.60
C TYR A 179 -15.20 -0.81 -18.84
N LEU A 180 -15.39 0.21 -19.66
CA LEU A 180 -16.12 0.12 -20.92
C LEU A 180 -15.20 0.27 -22.12
N LYS A 181 -15.20 -0.75 -23.01
CA LYS A 181 -14.46 -0.73 -24.28
C LYS A 181 -14.73 0.54 -25.09
N TYR A 182 -15.96 1.06 -25.04
CA TYR A 182 -16.35 2.26 -25.77
C TYR A 182 -15.55 3.50 -25.35
N TYR A 183 -15.18 3.62 -24.07
CA TYR A 183 -14.40 4.74 -23.53
C TYR A 183 -12.89 4.57 -23.72
N ILE A 184 -12.41 3.32 -23.81
CA ILE A 184 -11.00 3.01 -24.09
C ILE A 184 -10.79 2.93 -25.61
N ASP A 185 -10.89 4.08 -26.26
CA ASP A 185 -10.69 4.23 -27.69
C ASP A 185 -9.20 4.38 -28.02
N LEU A 186 -8.66 3.46 -28.81
CA LEU A 186 -7.23 3.42 -29.13
C LEU A 186 -6.79 4.55 -30.09
N ASP A 187 -7.75 5.23 -30.74
CA ASP A 187 -7.47 6.34 -31.64
C ASP A 187 -7.29 7.69 -30.91
N LEU A 188 -7.52 7.72 -29.59
CA LEU A 188 -7.15 8.85 -28.74
C LEU A 188 -5.62 8.96 -28.64
N GLN A 189 -5.12 10.18 -28.45
CA GLN A 189 -3.69 10.43 -28.26
C GLN A 189 -3.25 10.09 -26.84
N TRP A 190 -3.08 8.80 -26.57
CA TRP A 190 -2.61 8.29 -25.28
C TRP A 190 -1.14 8.62 -25.05
N ASN A 191 -0.83 9.16 -23.87
CA ASN A 191 0.52 9.25 -23.37
C ASN A 191 0.60 8.63 -21.97
N THR A 192 1.51 7.68 -21.79
CA THR A 192 1.65 6.94 -20.55
C THR A 192 2.99 7.19 -19.89
N PHE A 193 2.99 7.16 -18.57
CA PHE A 193 4.17 7.22 -17.73
C PHE A 193 4.10 6.09 -16.69
N ASN A 194 5.24 5.70 -16.11
CA ASN A 194 5.34 4.53 -15.23
C ASN A 194 6.06 4.78 -13.91
N GLU A 195 6.47 6.02 -13.68
CA GLU A 195 7.11 6.46 -12.45
C GLU A 195 6.08 6.63 -11.32
N GLU A 196 6.49 6.39 -10.08
CA GLU A 196 5.61 6.52 -8.92
C GLU A 196 5.18 7.98 -8.63
N LYS A 197 5.93 8.94 -9.17
CA LYS A 197 5.72 10.39 -9.06
C LYS A 197 6.23 11.06 -10.33
N VAL A 198 5.39 11.88 -10.97
CA VAL A 198 5.77 12.64 -12.17
C VAL A 198 5.28 14.08 -12.05
N ASP A 199 6.18 15.04 -12.25
CA ASP A 199 5.82 16.44 -12.48
C ASP A 199 5.38 16.58 -13.95
N LEU A 200 4.09 16.35 -14.23
CA LEU A 200 3.55 16.35 -15.60
C LEU A 200 3.59 17.76 -16.21
N PHE A 201 3.27 18.76 -15.39
CA PHE A 201 3.35 20.17 -15.76
C PHE A 201 3.89 20.98 -14.58
N SER A 202 4.30 22.23 -14.83
CA SER A 202 4.70 23.14 -13.75
C SER A 202 3.58 23.31 -12.73
N GLY A 203 3.84 22.97 -11.48
CA GLY A 203 2.85 22.97 -10.39
C GLY A 203 1.90 21.79 -10.34
N LEU A 204 1.91 20.87 -11.32
CA LEU A 204 1.01 19.71 -11.37
C LEU A 204 1.84 18.42 -11.28
N THR A 205 1.75 17.76 -10.13
CA THR A 205 2.47 16.54 -9.82
C THR A 205 1.50 15.37 -9.65
N THR A 206 1.70 14.29 -10.38
CA THR A 206 0.93 13.05 -10.18
C THR A 206 1.67 12.10 -9.25
N HIS A 207 0.90 11.32 -8.49
CA HIS A 207 1.43 10.28 -7.62
C HIS A 207 0.68 8.97 -7.83
N LEU A 208 1.40 7.90 -8.14
CA LEU A 208 0.84 6.55 -8.16
C LEU A 208 0.37 6.15 -6.75
N MET A 209 -0.89 5.73 -6.64
CA MET A 209 -1.60 5.36 -5.41
C MET A 209 -2.38 4.05 -5.60
N PRO A 210 -1.68 2.90 -5.77
CA PRO A 210 -2.33 1.64 -6.05
C PRO A 210 -3.25 1.23 -4.89
N GLY A 211 -4.37 0.59 -5.20
CA GLY A 211 -5.28 0.04 -4.21
C GLY A 211 -6.71 -0.09 -4.71
N HIS A 212 -7.33 1.04 -5.06
CA HIS A 212 -8.65 1.06 -5.69
C HIS A 212 -8.57 0.33 -7.04
N THR A 213 -7.74 0.85 -7.96
CA THR A 213 -7.18 0.10 -9.09
C THR A 213 -5.66 -0.07 -8.92
N PRO A 214 -5.01 -0.95 -9.68
CA PRO A 214 -3.55 -1.11 -9.63
C PRO A 214 -2.78 0.10 -10.13
N GLY A 215 -3.37 0.92 -11.00
CA GLY A 215 -2.71 2.04 -11.68
C GLY A 215 -3.23 3.42 -11.32
N LEU A 216 -4.09 3.55 -10.30
CA LEU A 216 -4.68 4.84 -9.91
C LEU A 216 -3.61 5.87 -9.57
N ILE A 217 -3.73 7.07 -10.14
CA ILE A 217 -2.95 8.25 -9.78
C ILE A 217 -3.81 9.29 -9.09
N ILE A 218 -3.18 10.08 -8.22
CA ILE A 218 -3.76 11.29 -7.64
C ILE A 218 -3.03 12.52 -8.18
N LEU A 219 -3.69 13.68 -8.22
CA LEU A 219 -3.12 14.93 -8.69
C LEU A 219 -2.86 15.90 -7.54
N GLN A 220 -1.60 16.29 -7.35
CA GLN A 220 -1.19 17.40 -6.50
C GLN A 220 -1.04 18.65 -7.36
N VAL A 221 -1.70 19.74 -6.96
CA VAL A 221 -1.62 21.05 -7.61
C VAL A 221 -1.07 22.07 -6.62
N ASN A 222 0.04 22.71 -6.97
CA ASN A 222 0.72 23.68 -6.11
C ASN A 222 0.47 25.10 -6.64
N LEU A 223 -0.57 25.75 -6.14
CA LEU A 223 -0.88 27.13 -6.54
C LEU A 223 -0.04 28.12 -5.73
N PRO A 224 0.45 29.21 -6.36
CA PRO A 224 1.20 30.25 -5.65
C PRO A 224 0.45 30.76 -4.41
N HIS A 225 -0.79 31.20 -4.59
CA HIS A 225 -1.55 31.94 -3.57
C HIS A 225 -2.40 31.06 -2.66
N THR A 226 -3.08 30.07 -3.25
CA THR A 226 -3.98 29.16 -2.53
C THR A 226 -3.23 28.06 -1.77
N GLY A 227 -1.98 27.79 -2.17
CA GLY A 227 -1.19 26.68 -1.62
C GLY A 227 -1.45 25.36 -2.35
N THR A 228 -1.11 24.25 -1.71
CA THR A 228 -1.22 22.92 -2.32
C THR A 228 -2.60 22.32 -2.15
N MET A 229 -3.17 21.80 -3.23
CA MET A 229 -4.36 20.96 -3.25
C MET A 229 -3.98 19.56 -3.73
N ILE A 230 -4.62 18.52 -3.19
CA ILE A 230 -4.42 17.13 -3.63
C ILE A 230 -5.79 16.53 -3.94
N PHE A 231 -6.04 16.25 -5.22
CA PHE A 231 -7.25 15.61 -5.71
C PHE A 231 -7.03 14.10 -5.77
N THR A 232 -7.79 13.36 -4.96
CA THR A 232 -7.46 11.96 -4.69
C THR A 232 -8.06 10.96 -5.64
N SER A 233 -8.98 11.38 -6.52
CA SER A 233 -9.83 10.44 -7.27
C SER A 233 -10.38 9.37 -6.30
N ASP A 234 -10.51 8.14 -6.78
CA ASP A 234 -11.02 7.01 -6.00
C ASP A 234 -10.03 6.41 -5.01
N HIS A 235 -8.84 7.00 -4.83
CA HIS A 235 -8.01 6.59 -3.69
C HIS A 235 -8.74 6.82 -2.36
N THR A 236 -9.45 7.94 -2.27
CA THR A 236 -10.36 8.26 -1.17
C THR A 236 -11.66 8.78 -1.74
N ILE A 237 -12.59 7.85 -2.00
CA ILE A 237 -13.97 8.09 -2.47
C ILE A 237 -14.68 9.10 -1.55
N PHE A 238 -14.79 8.78 -0.26
CA PHE A 238 -15.37 9.65 0.77
C PHE A 238 -14.36 10.10 1.83
N ARG A 239 -14.69 11.18 2.54
CA ARG A 239 -13.93 11.72 3.67
C ARG A 239 -13.65 10.66 4.74
N GLU A 240 -14.60 9.76 5.00
CA GLU A 240 -14.48 8.69 5.98
C GLU A 240 -13.38 7.65 5.65
N HIS A 241 -12.93 7.57 4.40
CA HIS A 241 -11.78 6.75 4.03
C HIS A 241 -10.45 7.35 4.49
N TYR A 242 -10.42 8.66 4.67
CA TYR A 242 -9.23 9.39 5.08
C TYR A 242 -9.23 9.68 6.59
N GLU A 243 -10.37 10.17 7.09
CA GLU A 243 -10.58 10.56 8.48
C GLU A 243 -10.99 9.37 9.38
N ASN A 244 -11.08 9.58 10.70
CA ASN A 244 -11.63 8.61 11.67
C ASN A 244 -11.03 7.19 11.63
N GLY A 245 -9.72 7.09 11.40
CA GLY A 245 -9.01 5.81 11.35
C GLY A 245 -8.97 5.15 9.98
N GLY A 246 -9.58 5.77 8.96
CA GLY A 246 -9.54 5.33 7.57
C GLY A 246 -10.44 4.12 7.32
N ARG A 247 -11.75 4.33 7.31
CA ARG A 247 -12.73 3.27 7.02
C ARG A 247 -12.40 2.70 5.65
N LYS A 248 -12.29 1.38 5.53
CA LYS A 248 -11.84 0.76 4.29
C LYS A 248 -12.87 0.84 3.20
N GLN A 249 -12.39 0.86 1.96
CA GLN A 249 -13.23 0.77 0.78
C GLN A 249 -13.95 -0.59 0.71
N GLY A 250 -15.10 -0.59 0.04
CA GLY A 250 -15.95 -1.76 -0.19
C GLY A 250 -15.52 -2.57 -1.40
N PHE A 251 -16.50 -3.09 -2.13
CA PHE A 251 -16.31 -4.05 -3.23
C PHE A 251 -15.46 -3.56 -4.40
N LEU A 252 -15.30 -2.24 -4.57
CA LEU A 252 -14.54 -1.68 -5.70
C LEU A 252 -13.02 -1.68 -5.50
N MET A 253 -12.53 -1.94 -4.30
CA MET A 253 -11.09 -1.97 -4.04
C MET A 253 -10.45 -3.28 -4.51
N ARG A 254 -9.37 -3.21 -5.30
CA ARG A 254 -8.66 -4.38 -5.83
C ARG A 254 -7.54 -4.90 -4.91
N ASP A 255 -6.86 -4.01 -4.18
CA ASP A 255 -5.81 -4.39 -3.23
C ASP A 255 -5.83 -3.53 -1.96
N HIS A 256 -6.24 -4.15 -0.85
CA HIS A 256 -6.30 -3.51 0.46
C HIS A 256 -4.92 -3.11 1.01
N TYR A 257 -3.90 -3.94 0.82
CA TYR A 257 -2.57 -3.67 1.37
C TYR A 257 -1.93 -2.47 0.68
N GLN A 258 -2.06 -2.42 -0.65
CA GLN A 258 -1.59 -1.29 -1.45
C GLN A 258 -2.39 -0.03 -1.12
N TRP A 259 -3.72 -0.13 -1.02
CA TRP A 259 -4.56 1.01 -0.61
C TRP A 259 -4.09 1.59 0.73
N TYR A 260 -3.85 0.76 1.75
CA TYR A 260 -3.37 1.23 3.05
C TYR A 260 -2.02 1.96 2.94
N ASN A 261 -1.06 1.40 2.19
CA ASN A 261 0.25 2.04 1.98
C ASN A 261 0.12 3.39 1.28
N SER A 262 -0.73 3.46 0.26
CA SER A 262 -1.08 4.68 -0.48
C SER A 262 -1.74 5.71 0.43
N THR A 263 -2.63 5.31 1.33
CA THR A 263 -3.23 6.23 2.33
C THR A 263 -2.18 6.78 3.29
N GLN A 264 -1.20 5.97 3.72
CA GLN A 264 -0.10 6.48 4.51
C GLN A 264 0.80 7.43 3.70
N LYS A 265 0.97 7.20 2.40
CA LYS A 265 1.70 8.11 1.48
C LYS A 265 0.96 9.45 1.37
N LEU A 266 -0.36 9.43 1.16
CA LEU A 266 -1.21 10.63 1.13
C LEU A 266 -1.12 11.43 2.43
N ARG A 267 -1.17 10.77 3.60
CA ARG A 267 -1.02 11.45 4.91
C ARG A 267 0.33 12.14 5.09
N ARG A 268 1.41 11.50 4.63
CA ARG A 268 2.75 12.12 4.61
C ARG A 268 2.77 13.30 3.67
N LEU A 269 2.21 13.14 2.46
CA LEU A 269 2.15 14.20 1.45
C LEU A 269 1.40 15.43 1.99
N GLN A 270 0.21 15.23 2.55
CA GLN A 270 -0.57 16.30 3.19
C GLN A 270 0.23 17.03 4.26
N ARG A 271 0.90 16.29 5.15
CA ARG A 271 1.70 16.88 6.22
C ARG A 271 2.90 17.66 5.70
N ASP A 272 3.58 17.12 4.70
CA ASP A 272 4.83 17.69 4.19
C ASP A 272 4.58 18.94 3.33
N THR A 273 3.43 19.04 2.66
CA THR A 273 3.03 20.18 1.80
C THR A 273 1.97 21.09 2.41
N ASN A 274 1.43 20.75 3.58
CA ASN A 274 0.25 21.40 4.18
C ASN A 274 -0.94 21.48 3.20
N ALA A 275 -1.18 20.39 2.46
CA ALA A 275 -2.19 20.40 1.40
C ALA A 275 -3.63 20.34 1.91
N GLN A 276 -4.53 20.96 1.15
CA GLN A 276 -5.95 20.64 1.20
C GLN A 276 -6.20 19.35 0.40
N VAL A 277 -6.78 18.33 1.03
CA VAL A 277 -7.12 17.06 0.38
C VAL A 277 -8.56 17.13 -0.11
N VAL A 278 -8.77 16.84 -1.39
CA VAL A 278 -10.08 16.84 -2.06
C VAL A 278 -10.42 15.41 -2.47
N PHE A 279 -11.48 14.87 -1.86
CA PHE A 279 -11.92 13.48 -2.00
C PHE A 279 -12.69 13.25 -3.30
N GLY A 280 -12.64 12.04 -3.86
CA GLY A 280 -13.11 11.74 -5.22
C GLY A 280 -14.62 11.87 -5.43
N HIS A 281 -15.42 11.50 -4.43
CA HIS A 281 -16.88 11.43 -4.55
C HIS A 281 -17.65 12.01 -3.37
N ASP A 282 -16.96 12.66 -2.43
CA ASP A 282 -17.57 13.23 -1.24
C ASP A 282 -18.34 14.52 -1.58
N PRO A 283 -19.67 14.59 -1.36
CA PRO A 283 -20.42 15.81 -1.66
C PRO A 283 -20.01 16.98 -0.76
N SER A 284 -19.63 16.71 0.50
CA SER A 284 -19.38 17.77 1.49
C SER A 284 -18.18 18.64 1.11
N ILE A 285 -17.10 18.04 0.62
CA ILE A 285 -15.89 18.79 0.26
C ILE A 285 -16.11 19.64 -1.00
N VAL A 286 -16.89 19.13 -1.96
CA VAL A 286 -17.24 19.87 -3.18
C VAL A 286 -18.16 21.04 -2.83
N GLU A 287 -19.14 20.83 -1.94
CA GLU A 287 -20.00 21.90 -1.44
C GLU A 287 -19.23 22.94 -0.64
N GLU A 288 -18.31 22.54 0.24
CA GLU A 288 -17.42 23.44 0.99
C GLU A 288 -16.58 24.31 0.04
N LEU A 289 -16.01 23.71 -1.00
CA LEU A 289 -15.17 24.41 -2.00
C LEU A 289 -15.97 25.32 -2.93
N LEU A 290 -17.24 25.01 -3.20
CA LEU A 290 -18.13 25.86 -4.00
C LEU A 290 -18.81 26.96 -3.16
N ALA A 291 -18.99 26.74 -1.85
CA ALA A 291 -19.56 27.71 -0.92
C ALA A 291 -18.57 28.80 -0.52
N THR A 292 -17.26 28.54 -0.64
CA THR A 292 -16.27 29.61 -0.72
C THR A 292 -16.48 30.35 -2.04
N GLU A 293 -16.93 31.62 -1.97
CA GLU A 293 -17.11 32.53 -3.12
C GLU A 293 -15.98 32.38 -4.16
N PRO A 294 -16.26 32.56 -5.47
CA PRO A 294 -15.27 32.40 -6.52
C PRO A 294 -14.02 33.20 -6.15
N PHE A 295 -12.90 32.51 -6.03
CA PHE A 295 -11.65 33.00 -5.46
C PHE A 295 -11.10 34.23 -6.25
N PHE A 296 -11.66 35.42 -5.98
CA PHE A 296 -11.10 36.71 -6.34
C PHE A 296 -10.50 37.29 -5.07
N MET A 297 -9.21 37.01 -4.86
CA MET A 297 -8.45 37.61 -3.76
C MET A 297 -7.73 38.87 -4.22
N GLU A 298 -8.49 39.86 -4.72
CA GLU A 298 -8.03 41.26 -4.76
C GLU A 298 -8.32 41.89 -3.40
N SER A 299 -7.45 41.66 -2.41
CA SER A 299 -7.23 42.55 -1.24
C SER A 299 -6.37 41.88 -0.16
N ALA A 300 -5.18 41.40 -0.53
CA ALA A 300 -4.08 41.21 0.44
C ALA A 300 -2.71 41.57 -0.18
N MET A 301 -2.73 42.40 -1.23
CA MET A 301 -1.62 42.72 -2.15
C MET A 301 -0.44 43.50 -1.53
N SER A 302 -0.32 43.63 -0.21
CA SER A 302 0.85 44.31 0.38
C SER A 302 1.61 43.50 1.43
N ARG A 303 1.17 42.29 1.79
CA ARG A 303 1.86 41.47 2.81
C ARG A 303 2.17 40.02 2.41
N GLN A 304 1.47 39.45 1.43
CA GLN A 304 1.67 38.03 1.04
C GLN A 304 2.58 37.82 -0.16
N GLN A 305 2.67 38.79 -1.08
CA GLN A 305 3.44 38.68 -2.32
C GLN A 305 4.95 38.54 -2.07
N ASP A 306 5.47 39.16 -0.99
CA ASP A 306 6.88 39.02 -0.61
C ASP A 306 7.22 37.56 -0.27
N SER A 307 6.34 36.83 0.44
CA SER A 307 6.65 35.50 0.99
C SER A 307 6.94 34.38 -0.01
N GLN A 308 6.58 34.55 -1.28
CA GLN A 308 6.83 33.59 -2.37
C GLN A 308 8.15 33.86 -3.12
N THR A 309 8.72 35.06 -2.98
CA THR A 309 10.02 35.40 -3.57
C THR A 309 11.15 34.98 -2.65
N LEU A 310 12.36 34.80 -3.20
CA LEU A 310 13.55 34.58 -2.38
C LEU A 310 13.72 35.72 -1.36
N GLN A 311 13.41 36.96 -1.75
CA GLN A 311 13.48 38.13 -0.87
C GLN A 311 12.54 38.04 0.33
N GLY A 312 11.27 37.66 0.16
CA GLY A 312 10.39 37.52 1.34
C GLY A 312 10.62 36.24 2.13
N PHE A 313 11.21 35.19 1.54
CA PHE A 313 11.79 34.10 2.32
C PHE A 313 12.94 34.60 3.21
N LEU A 314 13.84 35.43 2.69
CA LEU A 314 14.92 36.06 3.46
C LEU A 314 14.39 36.97 4.58
N ALA A 315 13.32 37.72 4.31
CA ALA A 315 12.65 38.59 5.29
C ALA A 315 12.11 37.80 6.51
N GLN A 316 11.75 36.53 6.33
CA GLN A 316 11.34 35.64 7.42
C GLN A 316 12.52 34.88 8.04
N LYS A 317 13.41 34.34 7.20
CA LYS A 317 14.55 33.53 7.63
C LYS A 317 15.54 34.33 8.46
N GLY A 318 15.86 35.56 8.06
CA GLY A 318 16.83 36.41 8.74
C GLY A 318 16.54 36.60 10.24
N PRO A 319 15.38 37.17 10.60
CA PRO A 319 14.98 37.35 11.99
C PRO A 319 14.89 36.04 12.77
N ALA A 320 14.38 34.96 12.15
CA ALA A 320 14.28 33.65 12.81
C ALA A 320 15.67 33.07 13.16
N MET A 321 16.63 33.19 12.24
CA MET A 321 18.00 32.71 12.46
C MET A 321 18.75 33.60 13.46
N ASP A 322 18.59 34.92 13.42
CA ASP A 322 19.18 35.84 14.39
C ASP A 322 18.66 35.55 15.82
N ALA A 323 17.35 35.35 15.97
CA ALA A 323 16.74 34.94 17.24
C ALA A 323 17.26 33.57 17.70
N TRP A 324 17.42 32.62 16.77
CA TRP A 324 17.96 31.30 17.08
C TRP A 324 19.41 31.38 17.56
N PHE A 325 20.27 32.16 16.89
CA PHE A 325 21.66 32.35 17.31
C PHE A 325 21.77 33.01 18.69
N LYS A 326 20.94 34.02 18.98
CA LYS A 326 20.88 34.64 20.32
C LYS A 326 20.50 33.63 21.39
N ARG A 327 19.45 32.82 21.14
CA ARG A 327 19.04 31.75 22.06
C ARG A 327 20.11 30.69 22.24
N ALA A 328 20.84 30.35 21.19
CA ALA A 328 21.94 29.39 21.26
C ALA A 328 23.13 29.88 22.11
N LEU A 329 23.30 31.20 22.31
CA LEU A 329 24.29 31.74 23.24
C LEU A 329 23.89 31.54 24.72
N GLU A 330 22.61 31.35 24.99
CA GLU A 330 22.05 31.27 26.34
C GLU A 330 21.70 29.82 26.74
N ASP A 331 21.42 28.92 25.79
CA ASP A 331 20.98 27.54 26.02
C ASP A 331 21.81 26.52 25.23
N GLU A 332 22.64 25.76 25.96
CA GLU A 332 23.53 24.74 25.38
C GLU A 332 22.77 23.62 24.63
N SER A 333 21.55 23.28 25.07
CA SER A 333 20.72 22.26 24.41
C SER A 333 20.21 22.70 23.03
N VAL A 334 20.12 24.02 22.83
CA VAL A 334 19.81 24.64 21.54
C VAL A 334 21.07 24.76 20.69
N ALA A 335 22.19 25.13 21.31
CA ALA A 335 23.48 25.37 20.65
C ALA A 335 24.09 24.12 20.01
N VAL A 336 24.05 22.97 20.70
CA VAL A 336 24.78 21.77 20.25
C VAL A 336 23.84 20.78 19.58
N LYS A 337 23.95 20.64 18.26
CA LYS A 337 23.26 19.60 17.49
C LYS A 337 24.18 18.41 17.20
N LYS A 338 23.65 17.20 17.32
CA LYS A 338 24.36 15.93 17.11
C LYS A 338 23.78 15.19 15.90
N PRO A 339 24.08 15.61 14.66
CA PRO A 339 23.56 14.95 13.46
C PRO A 339 24.09 13.52 13.37
N ARG A 340 23.26 12.61 12.81
CA ARG A 340 23.61 11.19 12.66
C ARG A 340 23.10 10.65 11.33
N ALA A 341 23.99 9.99 10.60
CA ALA A 341 23.69 9.21 9.40
C ALA A 341 24.03 7.72 9.62
N LEU A 342 23.31 6.83 8.93
CA LEU A 342 23.54 5.39 8.92
C LEU A 342 23.58 4.95 7.47
N THR A 343 24.69 4.35 7.08
CA THR A 343 24.85 3.78 5.75
C THR A 343 24.77 2.27 5.83
N THR A 344 23.93 1.66 4.99
CA THR A 344 23.81 0.21 4.84
C THR A 344 24.14 -0.19 3.41
N VAL A 345 24.83 -1.32 3.23
CA VAL A 345 25.20 -1.84 1.91
C VAL A 345 24.29 -2.99 1.51
N GLU A 346 23.85 -2.97 0.25
CA GLU A 346 23.08 -4.06 -0.33
C GLU A 346 24.01 -5.19 -0.79
N GLY A 347 23.77 -6.41 -0.27
CA GLY A 347 24.72 -7.52 -0.43
C GLY A 347 24.91 -8.07 -1.83
N ARG A 348 24.05 -7.72 -2.80
CA ARG A 348 24.18 -8.18 -4.21
C ARG A 348 24.69 -7.09 -5.15
N SER A 349 24.35 -5.83 -4.88
CA SER A 349 24.60 -4.71 -5.76
C SER A 349 25.76 -3.81 -5.27
N GLY A 350 26.12 -3.88 -3.99
CA GLY A 350 27.08 -2.94 -3.40
C GLY A 350 26.51 -1.53 -3.18
N VAL A 351 25.24 -1.31 -3.54
CA VAL A 351 24.54 -0.03 -3.40
C VAL A 351 24.44 0.35 -1.92
N ARG A 352 24.68 1.63 -1.61
CA ARG A 352 24.73 2.14 -0.25
C ARG A 352 23.51 3.01 0.02
N ARG A 353 22.65 2.58 0.94
CA ARG A 353 21.50 3.37 1.42
C ARG A 353 21.92 4.17 2.65
N ILE A 354 21.97 5.48 2.52
CA ILE A 354 22.25 6.43 3.59
C ILE A 354 20.90 6.88 4.17
N SER A 355 20.66 6.58 5.45
CA SER A 355 19.47 7.05 6.18
C SER A 355 19.85 8.21 7.10
N ILE A 356 19.07 9.29 7.07
CA ILE A 356 19.26 10.50 7.90
C ILE A 356 17.89 10.91 8.42
N ARG A 357 17.63 10.71 9.72
CA ARG A 357 16.28 10.83 10.30
C ARG A 357 15.30 9.96 9.50
N ASN A 358 14.29 10.58 8.88
CA ASN A 358 13.28 9.90 8.08
C ASN A 358 13.53 10.01 6.57
N HIS A 359 14.71 10.50 6.16
CA HIS A 359 15.10 10.67 4.77
C HIS A 359 16.10 9.59 4.35
N GLN A 360 16.11 9.26 3.05
CA GLN A 360 17.07 8.35 2.46
C GLN A 360 17.79 9.02 1.28
N ILE A 361 19.09 8.78 1.18
CA ILE A 361 19.94 9.13 0.04
C ILE A 361 20.55 7.83 -0.48
N LEU A 362 20.43 7.59 -1.77
CA LEU A 362 21.06 6.46 -2.42
C LEU A 362 22.46 6.88 -2.90
N ALA A 363 23.48 6.11 -2.54
CA ALA A 363 24.84 6.32 -2.97
C ALA A 363 25.34 5.09 -3.74
N ASP A 364 25.72 5.30 -4.99
CA ASP A 364 26.20 4.24 -5.88
C ASP A 364 27.50 4.68 -6.56
N SER A 365 28.17 3.76 -7.22
CA SER A 365 29.37 4.04 -7.99
C SER A 365 29.05 3.98 -9.48
N PRO A 366 29.84 4.64 -10.33
CA PRO A 366 29.64 4.56 -11.77
C PRO A 366 30.04 3.15 -12.28
N PRO A 367 29.63 2.76 -13.50
CA PRO A 367 29.81 1.39 -14.01
C PRO A 367 31.28 0.94 -14.08
N GLU A 368 32.21 1.88 -14.30
CA GLU A 368 33.66 1.63 -14.34
C GLU A 368 34.18 1.09 -13.01
N TRP A 369 33.47 1.34 -11.91
CA TRP A 369 33.78 0.87 -10.56
C TRP A 369 32.80 -0.23 -10.09
N VAL A 370 32.15 -0.92 -11.04
CA VAL A 370 31.21 -2.02 -10.80
C VAL A 370 29.96 -1.59 -10.02
N GLY A 371 29.58 -0.31 -10.13
CA GLY A 371 28.28 0.18 -9.64
C GLY A 371 27.23 0.23 -10.75
N PHE A 372 26.00 0.54 -10.38
CA PHE A 372 24.85 0.60 -11.31
C PHE A 372 24.48 2.03 -11.69
N ASN A 373 25.26 3.02 -11.24
CA ASN A 373 24.98 4.44 -11.40
C ASN A 373 23.57 4.85 -10.92
N LEU A 374 23.06 4.22 -9.86
CA LEU A 374 21.71 4.48 -9.33
C LEU A 374 21.63 5.75 -8.47
N GLY A 375 22.78 6.33 -8.11
CA GLY A 375 22.91 7.53 -7.32
C GLY A 375 24.35 8.03 -7.31
N PRO A 376 24.59 9.28 -6.85
CA PRO A 376 25.91 9.88 -6.86
C PRO A 376 26.91 9.09 -6.00
N SER A 377 28.18 9.21 -6.36
CA SER A 377 29.30 8.67 -5.59
C SER A 377 29.49 9.45 -4.28
N ALA A 378 30.22 8.86 -3.33
CA ALA A 378 30.48 9.50 -2.04
C ALA A 378 31.19 10.87 -2.17
N PRO A 379 32.19 11.06 -3.08
CA PRO A 379 32.76 12.37 -3.35
C PRO A 379 31.75 13.40 -3.86
N GLU A 380 30.88 13.01 -4.80
CA GLU A 380 29.84 13.90 -5.34
C GLU A 380 28.80 14.27 -4.28
N ILE A 381 28.44 13.32 -3.40
CA ILE A 381 27.56 13.60 -2.25
C ILE A 381 28.22 14.62 -1.30
N LEU A 382 29.53 14.54 -1.07
CA LEU A 382 30.24 15.50 -0.24
C LEU A 382 30.25 16.90 -0.88
N LEU A 383 30.50 17.00 -2.18
CA LEU A 383 30.43 18.27 -2.93
C LEU A 383 29.02 18.85 -2.89
N GLY A 384 28.00 18.03 -3.16
CA GLY A 384 26.59 18.44 -3.05
C GLY A 384 26.20 18.89 -1.65
N ALA A 385 26.69 18.22 -0.60
CA ALA A 385 26.49 18.63 0.78
C ALA A 385 27.16 19.98 1.09
N LEU A 386 28.39 20.20 0.60
CA LEU A 386 29.09 21.48 0.70
C LEU A 386 28.31 22.61 0.00
N GLY A 387 27.85 22.39 -1.23
CA GLY A 387 27.03 23.33 -1.99
C GLY A 387 25.73 23.68 -1.25
N ALA A 388 25.01 22.68 -0.75
CA ALA A 388 23.79 22.90 0.03
C ALA A 388 24.05 23.72 1.31
N CYS A 389 25.17 23.49 1.99
CA CYS A 389 25.56 24.24 3.19
C CYS A 389 25.95 25.68 2.85
N LEU A 390 26.73 25.91 1.79
CA LEU A 390 27.08 27.25 1.32
C LEU A 390 25.82 28.04 0.95
N THR A 391 24.93 27.47 0.13
CA THR A 391 23.67 28.12 -0.27
C THR A 391 22.83 28.48 0.94
N HIS A 392 22.68 27.55 1.89
CA HIS A 392 21.97 27.83 3.13
C HIS A 392 22.57 29.03 3.89
N MET A 393 23.89 29.11 3.99
CA MET A 393 24.58 30.16 4.73
C MET A 393 24.54 31.51 4.04
N TYR A 394 24.59 31.56 2.69
CA TYR A 394 24.29 32.78 1.94
C TYR A 394 22.91 33.32 2.29
N LEU A 395 21.89 32.46 2.34
CA LEU A 395 20.53 32.87 2.71
C LEU A 395 20.43 33.33 4.17
N VAL A 396 21.16 32.69 5.10
CA VAL A 396 21.20 33.12 6.51
C VAL A 396 21.85 34.49 6.64
N VAL A 397 23.06 34.67 6.12
CA VAL A 397 23.82 35.92 6.27
C VAL A 397 23.12 37.07 5.55
N ALA A 398 22.65 36.85 4.32
CA ALA A 398 21.89 37.86 3.57
C ALA A 398 20.58 38.23 4.28
N GLY A 399 19.85 37.26 4.81
CA GLY A 399 18.61 37.52 5.56
C GLY A 399 18.85 38.32 6.84
N ILE A 400 19.89 37.98 7.62
CA ILE A 400 20.25 38.71 8.85
C ILE A 400 20.69 40.15 8.52
N LYS A 401 21.50 40.32 7.48
CA LYS A 401 21.99 41.63 7.02
C LYS A 401 20.99 42.40 6.16
N LYS A 402 19.82 41.81 5.88
CA LYS A 402 18.76 42.38 5.02
C LYS A 402 19.28 42.78 3.64
N LEU A 403 20.13 41.95 3.05
CA LEU A 403 20.68 42.16 1.71
C LEU A 403 19.73 41.55 0.66
N PRO A 404 19.36 42.28 -0.41
CA PRO A 404 18.43 41.79 -1.42
C PRO A 404 19.11 40.75 -2.31
N ILE A 405 18.52 39.55 -2.40
CA ILE A 405 18.94 38.50 -3.35
C ILE A 405 17.69 37.97 -4.05
N ASN A 406 17.71 38.00 -5.38
CA ASN A 406 16.61 37.54 -6.23
C ASN A 406 16.76 36.06 -6.57
N LYS A 407 17.98 35.65 -6.92
CA LYS A 407 18.33 34.27 -7.28
C LYS A 407 19.71 33.91 -6.74
N LEU A 408 19.89 32.65 -6.34
CA LEU A 408 21.16 32.12 -5.84
C LEU A 408 21.31 30.67 -6.29
N GLU A 409 22.41 30.37 -7.00
CA GLU A 409 22.84 29.02 -7.34
C GLU A 409 24.32 28.88 -6.97
N ILE A 410 24.71 27.70 -6.48
CA ILE A 410 26.10 27.40 -6.16
C ILE A 410 26.45 26.07 -6.82
N GLU A 411 27.48 26.10 -7.65
CA GLU A 411 28.09 24.92 -8.22
C GLU A 411 29.37 24.59 -7.44
N THR A 412 29.59 23.32 -7.13
CA THR A 412 30.80 22.84 -6.45
C THR A 412 31.44 21.74 -7.25
N SER A 413 32.75 21.81 -7.46
CA SER A 413 33.55 20.81 -8.17
C SER A 413 34.82 20.48 -7.38
N GLY A 414 35.47 19.38 -7.74
CA GLY A 414 36.72 18.93 -7.14
C GLY A 414 37.31 17.77 -7.94
N GLU A 415 38.56 17.45 -7.67
CA GLU A 415 39.33 16.45 -8.41
C GLU A 415 39.63 15.24 -7.52
N VAL A 416 39.53 14.03 -8.07
CA VAL A 416 39.88 12.79 -7.38
C VAL A 416 40.96 12.07 -8.17
N ASP A 417 42.18 12.02 -7.63
CA ASP A 417 43.29 11.26 -8.23
C ASP A 417 43.36 9.85 -7.62
N LEU A 418 42.97 8.86 -8.42
CA LEU A 418 42.92 7.44 -8.03
C LEU A 418 44.32 6.82 -7.83
N ARG A 419 45.40 7.50 -8.24
CA ARG A 419 46.78 7.00 -8.07
C ARG A 419 47.27 7.20 -6.65
N LYS A 420 46.78 8.19 -5.92
CA LYS A 420 47.24 8.50 -4.56
C LYS A 420 47.03 7.31 -3.64
N GLY A 421 48.07 6.94 -2.89
CA GLY A 421 48.07 5.75 -2.03
C GLY A 421 48.23 4.41 -2.77
N ALA A 422 48.41 4.41 -4.09
CA ALA A 422 48.80 3.23 -4.85
C ALA A 422 50.34 3.05 -4.87
N GLU A 423 50.80 1.91 -5.39
CA GLU A 423 52.23 1.61 -5.54
C GLU A 423 52.93 2.68 -6.40
N GLY A 424 53.97 3.31 -5.86
CA GLY A 424 54.69 4.44 -6.47
C GLY A 424 54.12 5.83 -6.17
N HIS A 425 53.01 5.93 -5.42
CA HIS A 425 52.36 7.17 -4.99
C HIS A 425 51.96 7.10 -3.50
N GLU A 426 52.71 6.36 -2.68
CA GLU A 426 52.37 6.06 -1.28
C GLU A 426 52.41 7.29 -0.37
N ASP A 427 53.25 8.26 -0.69
CA ASP A 427 53.38 9.52 0.05
C ASP A 427 52.23 10.50 -0.24
N GLU A 428 51.42 10.25 -1.27
CA GLU A 428 50.27 11.08 -1.63
C GLU A 428 48.98 10.60 -0.95
N ILE A 429 48.27 11.51 -0.29
CA ILE A 429 47.08 11.18 0.50
C ILE A 429 45.84 11.08 -0.42
N PRO A 430 45.12 9.95 -0.45
CA PRO A 430 43.87 9.83 -1.22
C PRO A 430 42.79 10.78 -0.68
N GLY A 431 42.11 11.50 -1.58
CA GLY A 431 41.08 12.46 -1.20
C GLY A 431 40.47 13.19 -2.40
N ILE A 432 39.67 14.22 -2.09
CA ILE A 432 39.24 15.21 -3.08
C ILE A 432 40.17 16.41 -2.95
N ASP A 433 40.84 16.76 -4.04
CA ASP A 433 41.70 17.92 -4.15
C ASP A 433 40.99 19.04 -4.92
N ASN A 434 41.59 20.24 -4.89
CA ASN A 434 41.21 21.38 -5.74
C ASN A 434 39.69 21.64 -5.74
N ILE A 435 39.09 21.68 -4.54
CA ILE A 435 37.66 21.96 -4.42
C ILE A 435 37.40 23.41 -4.80
N HIS A 436 36.57 23.62 -5.81
CA HIS A 436 36.13 24.92 -6.29
C HIS A 436 34.63 25.08 -6.07
N TYR A 437 34.18 26.30 -5.79
CA TYR A 437 32.77 26.62 -5.84
C TYR A 437 32.54 27.95 -6.57
N VAL A 438 31.48 28.00 -7.36
CA VAL A 438 31.06 29.18 -8.13
C VAL A 438 29.68 29.59 -7.65
N VAL A 439 29.52 30.88 -7.36
CA VAL A 439 28.25 31.44 -6.90
C VAL A 439 27.64 32.26 -8.02
N TYR A 440 26.48 31.83 -8.51
CA TYR A 440 25.66 32.58 -9.44
C TYR A 440 24.59 33.32 -8.63
N ILE A 441 24.65 34.65 -8.62
CA ILE A 441 23.77 35.48 -7.81
C ILE A 441 23.15 36.58 -8.66
N ASP A 442 21.82 36.68 -8.59
CA ASP A 442 21.05 37.80 -9.15
C ASP A 442 20.65 38.73 -7.99
N SER A 443 21.14 39.95 -8.02
CA SER A 443 21.01 40.92 -6.94
C SER A 443 21.35 42.35 -7.42
N GLU A 444 20.79 43.35 -6.74
CA GLU A 444 21.13 44.77 -6.92
C GLU A 444 22.38 45.19 -6.11
N LEU A 445 23.04 44.24 -5.44
CA LEU A 445 24.27 44.50 -4.67
C LEU A 445 25.45 44.78 -5.59
N THR A 446 26.31 45.71 -5.17
CA THR A 446 27.59 45.98 -5.83
C THR A 446 28.58 44.82 -5.64
N ASP A 447 29.57 44.68 -6.54
CA ASP A 447 30.61 43.65 -6.45
C ASP A 447 31.32 43.64 -5.08
N GLY A 448 31.62 44.81 -4.53
CA GLY A 448 32.22 44.92 -3.20
C GLY A 448 31.32 44.38 -2.08
N GLN A 449 30.00 44.59 -2.18
CA GLN A 449 29.04 44.02 -1.22
C GLN A 449 28.90 42.50 -1.39
N LEU A 450 28.95 42.00 -2.61
CA LEU A 450 28.94 40.56 -2.90
C LEU A 450 30.20 39.87 -2.36
N ASP A 451 31.38 40.49 -2.50
CA ASP A 451 32.63 39.98 -1.92
C ASP A 451 32.62 39.98 -0.40
N HIS A 452 32.07 41.02 0.22
CA HIS A 452 31.87 41.04 1.67
C HIS A 452 30.89 39.95 2.12
N LEU A 453 29.76 39.77 1.43
CA LEU A 453 28.81 38.70 1.71
C LEU A 453 29.47 37.32 1.62
N ARG A 454 30.26 37.07 0.55
CA ARG A 454 31.02 35.83 0.41
C ARG A 454 31.97 35.60 1.58
N THR A 455 32.74 36.62 1.95
CA THR A 455 33.69 36.55 3.07
C THR A 455 32.99 36.24 4.39
N ASP A 456 31.84 36.86 4.64
CA ASP A 456 31.04 36.58 5.83
C ASP A 456 30.50 35.15 5.85
N VAL A 457 30.00 34.66 4.70
CA VAL A 457 29.50 33.28 4.57
C VAL A 457 30.60 32.27 4.83
N GLU A 458 31.77 32.42 4.19
CA GLU A 458 32.91 31.53 4.39
C GLU A 458 33.34 31.46 5.86
N LYS A 459 33.30 32.60 6.57
CA LYS A 459 33.64 32.66 7.99
C LYS A 459 32.72 31.83 8.88
N VAL A 460 31.43 31.73 8.55
CA VAL A 460 30.43 31.05 9.40
C VAL A 460 29.95 29.70 8.85
N CYS A 461 30.30 29.34 7.62
CA CYS A 461 29.80 28.11 6.99
C CYS A 461 30.44 26.85 7.59
N PRO A 462 29.66 25.96 8.24
CA PRO A 462 30.22 24.81 8.93
C PRO A 462 30.96 23.82 8.01
N LEU A 463 30.36 23.45 6.87
CA LEU A 463 31.00 22.48 5.97
C LEU A 463 32.17 23.07 5.20
N TYR A 464 32.12 24.35 4.83
CA TYR A 464 33.29 25.03 4.24
C TYR A 464 34.48 24.99 5.21
N ASN A 465 34.26 25.35 6.48
CA ASN A 465 35.32 25.33 7.48
C ASN A 465 35.76 23.91 7.87
N LEU A 466 34.87 22.91 7.79
CA LEU A 466 35.23 21.50 7.98
C LEU A 466 36.11 20.97 6.85
N VAL A 467 35.88 21.39 5.60
CA VAL A 467 36.70 21.00 4.46
C VAL A 467 38.05 21.72 4.49
N LYS A 468 38.08 22.99 4.92
CA LYS A 468 39.30 23.79 5.01
C LYS A 468 40.20 23.44 6.20
N ASN A 469 39.62 22.95 7.30
CA ASN A 469 40.35 22.68 8.53
C ASN A 469 40.20 21.20 8.95
N PRO A 470 41.27 20.55 9.44
CA PRO A 470 41.20 19.15 9.84
C PRO A 470 40.28 18.94 11.05
N ALA A 471 39.38 17.96 10.95
CA ALA A 471 38.58 17.50 12.08
C ALA A 471 39.14 16.21 12.69
N THR A 472 38.96 16.04 13.99
CA THR A 472 39.35 14.79 14.67
C THR A 472 38.34 13.69 14.34
N ILE A 473 38.82 12.59 13.74
CA ILE A 473 38.03 11.40 13.45
C ILE A 473 38.48 10.27 14.38
N THR A 474 37.53 9.66 15.07
CA THR A 474 37.76 8.46 15.90
C THR A 474 36.99 7.29 15.34
N SER A 475 37.57 6.10 15.37
CA SER A 475 36.95 4.89 14.85
C SER A 475 36.93 3.77 15.89
N SER A 476 35.89 2.93 15.83
CA SER A 476 35.79 1.69 16.58
C SER A 476 34.97 0.70 15.76
N TYR A 477 35.19 -0.61 15.96
CA TYR A 477 34.41 -1.64 15.29
C TYR A 477 33.80 -2.60 16.32
N VAL A 478 32.60 -3.10 16.03
CA VAL A 478 31.91 -4.09 16.84
C VAL A 478 31.74 -5.36 16.02
N ARG A 479 32.38 -6.45 16.45
CA ARG A 479 32.24 -7.75 15.78
C ARG A 479 30.97 -8.44 16.26
N THR A 480 29.88 -8.35 15.50
CA THR A 480 28.67 -9.12 15.76
C THR A 480 28.71 -10.48 15.04
N THR A 481 28.34 -11.56 15.74
CA THR A 481 28.18 -12.92 15.19
C THR A 481 26.71 -13.33 14.98
N ARG A 482 25.78 -12.40 15.22
CA ARG A 482 24.34 -12.54 14.93
C ARG A 482 23.90 -11.35 14.08
N VAL A 483 23.36 -11.61 12.89
CA VAL A 483 22.87 -10.58 11.97
C VAL A 483 21.61 -9.95 12.56
N ALA A 484 21.76 -8.76 13.12
CA ALA A 484 20.65 -7.83 13.34
C ALA A 484 21.18 -6.41 13.15
N PHE A 485 21.43 -6.03 11.90
CA PHE A 485 21.62 -4.63 11.51
C PHE A 485 20.25 -3.99 11.25
N VAL A 486 19.46 -3.81 12.31
CA VAL A 486 18.25 -2.99 12.25
C VAL A 486 18.25 -2.09 13.48
N ARG A 487 18.91 -0.93 13.38
CA ARG A 487 18.55 0.23 14.19
C ARG A 487 17.70 1.14 13.31
N GLY A 488 16.38 0.96 13.39
CA GLY A 488 15.43 1.89 12.80
C GLY A 488 15.58 3.27 13.45
N TYR A 489 15.47 4.31 12.63
CA TYR A 489 15.43 5.70 13.10
C TYR A 489 14.13 5.93 13.87
N ALA A 490 14.23 5.96 15.21
CA ALA A 490 13.17 6.45 16.05
C ALA A 490 13.25 7.98 16.13
N SER A 491 12.11 8.60 15.86
CA SER A 491 11.76 10.00 16.09
C SER A 491 12.17 10.49 17.49
N THR A 492 12.48 11.79 17.60
CA THR A 492 12.96 12.50 18.80
C THR A 492 11.89 12.70 19.89
N ALA A 493 11.07 11.69 20.17
CA ALA A 493 10.28 11.69 21.40
C ALA A 493 11.18 11.25 22.56
N GLU A 494 11.12 11.97 23.67
CA GLU A 494 11.78 11.56 24.91
C GLU A 494 11.46 10.10 25.24
N PRO A 495 12.43 9.35 25.80
CA PRO A 495 12.27 7.92 26.00
C PRO A 495 11.21 7.69 27.08
N VAL A 496 9.99 7.41 26.65
CA VAL A 496 9.05 6.62 27.45
C VAL A 496 9.77 5.30 27.71
N ALA A 497 10.05 5.02 28.98
CA ALA A 497 10.72 3.81 29.44
C ALA A 497 10.02 2.57 28.85
N THR A 498 10.55 2.07 27.73
CA THR A 498 10.09 0.85 27.10
C THR A 498 10.89 -0.29 27.70
N ALA A 499 10.17 -1.19 28.37
CA ALA A 499 10.69 -2.40 28.95
C ALA A 499 11.61 -3.11 27.94
N ALA A 500 12.83 -3.42 28.39
CA ALA A 500 13.85 -4.10 27.63
C ALA A 500 13.26 -5.32 26.92
N THR A 501 13.22 -5.30 25.59
CA THR A 501 12.84 -6.49 24.81
C THR A 501 13.97 -7.49 24.95
N GLU A 502 13.75 -8.56 25.72
CA GLU A 502 14.74 -9.59 25.96
C GLU A 502 15.26 -10.17 24.64
N VAL A 503 16.58 -10.16 24.47
CA VAL A 503 17.25 -10.80 23.35
C VAL A 503 16.92 -12.30 23.39
N ARG A 504 16.11 -12.76 22.43
CA ARG A 504 15.68 -14.17 22.31
C ARG A 504 16.90 -15.12 22.38
N ASN A 505 16.97 -15.89 23.46
CA ASN A 505 18.12 -16.72 23.77
C ASN A 505 18.06 -18.07 23.02
N THR A 506 18.41 -18.07 21.73
CA THR A 506 18.35 -19.24 20.83
C THR A 506 19.63 -20.10 20.80
N GLN A 507 19.49 -21.40 20.50
CA GLN A 507 20.58 -22.38 20.37
C GLN A 507 21.57 -22.04 19.26
N LYS A 508 21.04 -21.60 18.11
CA LYS A 508 21.82 -21.04 16.99
C LYS A 508 21.46 -19.56 16.86
N ALA A 509 22.26 -18.81 16.11
CA ALA A 509 22.01 -17.39 15.86
C ALA A 509 20.56 -17.17 15.37
N ALA A 510 19.89 -16.13 15.85
CA ALA A 510 18.45 -15.94 15.61
C ALA A 510 18.11 -15.83 14.11
N ASP A 511 19.03 -15.23 13.36
CA ASP A 511 19.11 -15.05 11.91
C ASP A 511 19.56 -16.30 11.13
N SER A 512 20.00 -17.37 11.81
CA SER A 512 20.50 -18.54 11.10
C SER A 512 19.38 -19.30 10.39
N ARG A 513 19.67 -19.85 9.21
CA ARG A 513 18.75 -20.74 8.47
C ARG A 513 18.22 -21.90 9.33
N LYS A 514 18.99 -22.37 10.32
CA LYS A 514 18.55 -23.43 11.23
C LYS A 514 17.47 -22.95 12.20
N THR A 515 17.63 -21.75 12.76
CA THR A 515 16.62 -21.11 13.62
C THR A 515 15.36 -20.79 12.82
N TYR A 516 15.51 -20.19 11.63
CA TYR A 516 14.40 -19.91 10.73
C TYR A 516 13.59 -21.18 10.38
N LEU A 517 14.27 -22.28 10.04
CA LEU A 517 13.57 -23.53 9.73
C LEU A 517 12.82 -24.10 10.94
N ILE A 518 13.37 -23.99 12.16
CA ILE A 518 12.68 -24.43 13.39
C ILE A 518 11.45 -23.56 13.65
N ASP A 519 11.56 -22.25 13.46
CA ASP A 519 10.44 -21.31 13.63
C ASP A 519 9.35 -21.56 12.60
N MET A 520 9.74 -21.77 11.34
CA MET A 520 8.83 -22.15 10.26
C MET A 520 8.16 -23.49 10.54
N TYR A 521 8.89 -24.50 11.03
CA TYR A 521 8.29 -25.77 11.43
C TYR A 521 7.34 -25.61 12.62
N THR A 522 7.64 -24.73 13.56
CA THR A 522 6.77 -24.41 14.69
C THR A 522 5.46 -23.79 14.23
N HIS A 523 5.54 -22.80 13.33
CA HIS A 523 4.38 -22.17 12.72
C HIS A 523 3.54 -23.18 11.93
N MET A 524 4.19 -23.94 11.04
CA MET A 524 3.56 -25.00 10.24
C MET A 524 2.86 -26.06 11.10
N TRP A 525 3.45 -26.45 12.22
CA TRP A 525 2.89 -27.47 13.12
C TRP A 525 1.72 -26.98 13.98
N ARG A 526 1.65 -25.67 14.23
CA ARG A 526 0.60 -25.02 15.03
C ARG A 526 -0.59 -24.59 14.17
N GLU A 527 -0.34 -24.11 12.95
CA GLU A 527 -1.42 -23.66 12.06
C GLU A 527 -2.20 -24.81 11.41
N ASN A 528 -1.58 -25.98 11.25
CA ASN A 528 -2.20 -27.09 10.52
C ASN A 528 -2.73 -28.14 11.50
N SER A 529 -4.04 -28.39 11.43
CA SER A 529 -4.70 -29.42 12.23
C SER A 529 -4.26 -30.83 11.85
N ILE A 530 -3.93 -31.06 10.57
CA ILE A 530 -3.44 -32.35 10.09
C ILE A 530 -2.09 -32.15 9.39
N VAL A 531 -1.11 -32.96 9.78
CA VAL A 531 0.24 -32.98 9.18
C VAL A 531 0.60 -34.43 8.88
N LEU A 532 0.55 -34.81 7.60
CA LEU A 532 0.92 -36.15 7.14
C LEU A 532 2.41 -36.16 6.75
N LEU A 533 3.19 -37.03 7.38
CA LEU A 533 4.60 -37.22 7.08
C LEU A 533 4.75 -38.31 6.03
N ALA A 534 5.44 -37.97 4.94
CA ALA A 534 5.71 -38.86 3.83
C ALA A 534 7.21 -38.95 3.54
N HIS A 535 7.67 -40.10 3.10
CA HIS A 535 9.01 -40.29 2.54
C HIS A 535 8.97 -40.12 1.04
N HIS A 536 9.98 -39.44 0.50
CA HIS A 536 10.10 -39.26 -0.93
C HIS A 536 11.41 -39.85 -1.46
N ASN A 537 11.35 -40.55 -2.59
CA ASN A 537 12.53 -41.11 -3.25
C ASN A 537 12.82 -40.34 -4.54
N ASN A 538 13.91 -39.55 -4.55
CA ASN A 538 14.45 -38.84 -5.73
C ASN A 538 13.40 -38.19 -6.67
N LEU A 539 12.40 -37.48 -6.10
CA LEU A 539 11.38 -36.78 -6.87
C LEU A 539 11.97 -35.69 -7.78
N LEU A 540 11.79 -35.84 -9.10
CA LEU A 540 12.19 -34.87 -10.11
C LEU A 540 11.41 -33.56 -9.97
N SER A 541 11.91 -32.46 -10.53
CA SER A 541 11.24 -31.15 -10.45
C SER A 541 9.83 -31.19 -11.05
N THR A 542 9.68 -31.81 -12.21
CA THR A 542 8.39 -31.98 -12.92
C THR A 542 7.38 -32.78 -12.11
N GLU A 543 7.84 -33.81 -11.38
CA GLU A 543 7.01 -34.63 -10.51
C GLU A 543 6.56 -33.86 -9.27
N ASN A 544 7.45 -33.05 -8.68
CA ASN A 544 7.08 -32.16 -7.57
C ASN A 544 6.01 -31.15 -7.99
N GLU A 545 6.12 -30.59 -9.20
CA GLU A 545 5.11 -29.69 -9.76
C GLU A 545 3.79 -30.40 -10.03
N ASN A 546 3.83 -31.61 -10.58
CA ASN A 546 2.62 -32.38 -10.85
C ASN A 546 1.87 -32.73 -9.56
N ILE A 547 2.59 -33.17 -8.51
CA ILE A 547 2.01 -33.43 -7.18
C ILE A 547 1.36 -32.16 -6.62
N ARG A 548 2.05 -31.01 -6.68
CA ARG A 548 1.50 -29.72 -6.23
C ARG A 548 0.26 -29.30 -7.02
N LYS A 549 0.26 -29.49 -8.35
CA LYS A 549 -0.90 -29.21 -9.21
C LYS A 549 -2.09 -30.10 -8.86
N GLN A 550 -1.86 -31.39 -8.63
CA GLN A 550 -2.92 -32.33 -8.25
C GLN A 550 -3.50 -32.03 -6.86
N LEU A 551 -2.66 -31.64 -5.89
CA LEU A 551 -3.13 -31.21 -4.58
C LEU A 551 -3.92 -29.89 -4.66
N LYS A 552 -3.48 -28.94 -5.49
CA LYS A 552 -4.22 -27.68 -5.74
C LYS A 552 -5.60 -27.91 -6.38
N LYS A 553 -5.75 -28.93 -7.23
CA LYS A 553 -7.07 -29.31 -7.78
C LYS A 553 -8.05 -29.79 -6.70
N ILE A 554 -7.55 -30.37 -5.61
CA ILE A 554 -8.40 -30.74 -4.45
C ILE A 554 -8.90 -29.47 -3.76
N ASP A 555 -8.03 -28.47 -3.59
CA ASP A 555 -8.38 -27.16 -3.03
C ASP A 555 -9.48 -26.46 -3.87
N GLU A 556 -9.37 -26.51 -5.21
CA GLU A 556 -10.35 -25.96 -6.14
C GLU A 556 -11.71 -26.68 -6.06
N LYS A 557 -11.70 -28.02 -5.93
CA LYS A 557 -12.92 -28.83 -5.84
C LYS A 557 -13.67 -28.64 -4.52
N ASN A 558 -12.95 -28.48 -3.42
CA ASN A 558 -13.52 -28.34 -2.08
C ASN A 558 -13.74 -26.86 -1.67
N LYS A 559 -13.40 -25.89 -2.55
CA LYS A 559 -13.45 -24.43 -2.30
C LYS A 559 -12.70 -24.02 -1.02
N THR A 560 -11.57 -24.68 -0.75
CA THR A 560 -10.76 -24.46 0.45
C THR A 560 -9.30 -24.30 0.06
N ASN A 561 -8.66 -23.17 0.39
CA ASN A 561 -7.21 -22.96 0.20
C ASN A 561 -6.40 -23.64 1.33
N LYS A 562 -6.36 -24.98 1.39
CA LYS A 562 -6.00 -25.67 2.64
C LYS A 562 -5.02 -26.83 2.55
N VAL A 563 -4.55 -27.27 1.36
CA VAL A 563 -3.59 -28.38 1.26
C VAL A 563 -2.23 -27.95 0.69
N GLU A 564 -1.16 -28.10 1.46
CA GLU A 564 0.20 -27.73 1.04
C GLU A 564 1.19 -28.91 1.10
N PHE A 565 2.09 -29.01 0.12
CA PHE A 565 3.19 -29.99 0.09
C PHE A 565 4.57 -29.33 0.28
N ARG A 566 5.28 -29.73 1.34
CA ARG A 566 6.62 -29.22 1.66
C ARG A 566 7.64 -30.33 1.91
N LYS A 567 8.83 -30.22 1.31
CA LYS A 567 9.98 -31.06 1.67
C LYS A 567 10.62 -30.57 2.96
N LEU A 568 11.00 -31.49 3.83
CA LEU A 568 11.54 -31.20 5.16
C LEU A 568 13.02 -31.57 5.24
N LYS A 569 13.77 -30.84 6.08
CA LYS A 569 15.11 -31.24 6.48
C LYS A 569 15.00 -32.17 7.68
N GLY A 570 15.03 -33.48 7.43
CA GLY A 570 14.75 -34.53 8.43
C GLY A 570 15.47 -34.32 9.77
N SER A 571 16.77 -34.00 9.77
CA SER A 571 17.54 -33.79 11.00
C SER A 571 17.10 -32.57 11.84
N LEU A 572 16.64 -31.49 11.20
CA LEU A 572 16.13 -30.31 11.90
C LEU A 572 14.68 -30.50 12.33
N PHE A 573 13.85 -31.13 11.51
CA PHE A 573 12.47 -31.42 11.86
C PHE A 573 12.40 -32.40 13.04
N LYS A 574 13.29 -33.39 13.07
CA LYS A 574 13.50 -34.30 14.20
C LYS A 574 13.83 -33.56 15.50
N TYR A 575 14.69 -32.54 15.43
CA TYR A 575 14.99 -31.69 16.58
C TYR A 575 13.75 -30.90 17.02
N PHE A 576 13.04 -30.29 16.07
CA PHE A 576 11.81 -29.54 16.32
C PHE A 576 10.75 -30.41 17.03
N LEU A 577 10.51 -31.65 16.59
CA LEU A 577 9.54 -32.55 17.22
C LEU A 577 9.86 -32.82 18.70
N ARG A 578 11.13 -32.93 19.08
CA ARG A 578 11.54 -33.09 20.49
C ARG A 578 11.39 -31.80 21.30
N ALA A 579 11.39 -30.66 20.62
CA ALA A 579 11.34 -29.32 21.19
C ALA A 579 9.91 -28.73 21.18
N SER A 580 8.94 -29.41 20.55
CA SER A 580 7.62 -28.86 20.21
C SER A 580 6.77 -28.51 21.44
N SER A 581 7.01 -29.16 22.58
CA SER A 581 6.36 -28.89 23.85
C SER A 581 6.83 -27.60 24.53
N HIS A 582 7.95 -27.02 24.09
CA HIS A 582 8.44 -25.75 24.60
C HIS A 582 7.81 -24.57 23.85
N SER A 583 7.54 -23.47 24.55
CA SER A 583 6.97 -22.25 23.97
C SER A 583 7.80 -21.72 22.79
N ASP A 584 9.12 -21.70 22.97
CA ASP A 584 10.14 -21.44 21.94
C ASP A 584 11.05 -22.66 21.69
N PRO A 585 10.79 -23.47 20.64
CA PRO A 585 11.58 -24.64 20.27
C PRO A 585 13.04 -24.36 19.84
N ALA A 586 13.35 -23.15 19.38
CA ALA A 586 14.70 -22.77 18.98
C ALA A 586 15.56 -22.24 20.15
N SER A 587 14.95 -22.01 21.32
CA SER A 587 15.61 -21.48 22.52
C SER A 587 16.69 -22.40 23.09
N LYS A 588 17.68 -21.82 23.79
CA LYS A 588 18.67 -22.57 24.57
C LYS A 588 18.01 -23.39 25.67
N ALA A 589 16.93 -22.88 26.25
CA ALA A 589 16.12 -23.57 27.26
C ALA A 589 15.52 -24.87 26.71
N ALA A 590 14.91 -24.83 25.52
CA ALA A 590 14.40 -26.03 24.84
C ALA A 590 15.50 -27.07 24.60
N GLY A 591 16.68 -26.64 24.12
CA GLY A 591 17.79 -27.60 23.93
C GLY A 591 18.36 -28.16 25.24
N ARG A 592 18.33 -27.40 26.35
CA ARG A 592 18.65 -27.93 27.69
C ARG A 592 17.61 -28.95 28.16
N MET A 593 16.32 -28.66 27.98
CA MET A 593 15.21 -29.57 28.29
C MET A 593 15.36 -30.90 27.56
N ILE A 594 15.63 -30.88 26.25
CA ILE A 594 15.81 -32.09 25.44
C ILE A 594 16.98 -32.93 25.94
N ARG A 595 18.12 -32.29 26.27
CA ARG A 595 19.31 -32.98 26.80
C ARG A 595 19.08 -33.56 28.18
N ARG A 596 18.42 -32.80 29.07
CA ARG A 596 18.16 -33.20 30.46
C ARG A 596 17.13 -34.33 30.55
N ASN A 597 16.02 -34.21 29.82
CA ASN A 597 14.88 -35.13 29.94
C ASN A 597 14.90 -36.25 28.89
N LYS A 598 15.94 -36.31 28.04
CA LYS A 598 16.07 -37.28 26.94
C LYS A 598 14.78 -37.42 26.11
N VAL A 599 14.12 -36.29 25.85
CA VAL A 599 12.79 -36.23 25.21
C VAL A 599 12.81 -36.93 23.86
N ARG A 600 11.92 -37.91 23.68
CA ARG A 600 11.66 -38.60 22.41
C ARG A 600 10.23 -38.32 21.97
N HIS A 601 10.06 -38.07 20.67
CA HIS A 601 8.74 -37.85 20.09
C HIS A 601 8.27 -39.12 19.37
N PRO A 602 6.98 -39.51 19.46
CA PRO A 602 6.46 -40.72 18.80
C PRO A 602 6.76 -40.78 17.29
N LEU A 603 6.54 -39.66 16.59
CA LEU A 603 6.80 -39.52 15.15
C LEU A 603 8.29 -39.41 14.75
N GLU A 604 9.20 -39.36 15.72
CA GLU A 604 10.64 -39.20 15.46
C GLU A 604 11.24 -40.39 14.68
N ASN A 605 10.73 -41.59 14.94
CA ASN A 605 11.19 -42.83 14.31
C ASN A 605 10.85 -42.88 12.81
N LEU A 606 9.85 -42.10 12.39
CA LEU A 606 9.41 -42.01 11.00
C LEU A 606 10.34 -41.13 10.15
N LEU A 607 11.31 -40.41 10.73
CA LEU A 607 12.16 -39.45 10.00
C LEU A 607 13.50 -40.03 9.51
N LYS A 608 13.55 -41.33 9.20
CA LYS A 608 14.76 -42.03 8.71
C LYS A 608 14.85 -41.95 7.17
N GLY A 609 15.16 -40.77 6.63
CA GLY A 609 15.33 -40.57 5.19
C GLY A 609 14.80 -39.21 4.69
N PRO A 610 14.81 -38.98 3.37
CA PRO A 610 14.22 -37.78 2.78
C PRO A 610 12.72 -37.72 3.06
N THR A 611 12.30 -36.72 3.85
CA THR A 611 10.93 -36.60 4.35
C THR A 611 10.26 -35.35 3.76
N ALA A 612 8.99 -35.46 3.43
CA ALA A 612 8.07 -34.38 3.12
C ALA A 612 6.90 -34.37 4.10
N ALA A 613 6.24 -33.23 4.22
CA ALA A 613 4.98 -33.08 4.93
C ALA A 613 3.90 -32.58 3.98
N ILE A 614 2.71 -33.14 4.14
CA ILE A 614 1.46 -32.64 3.56
C ILE A 614 0.68 -32.01 4.69
N LEU A 615 0.34 -30.75 4.51
CA LEU A 615 -0.24 -29.88 5.52
C LEU A 615 -1.69 -29.63 5.16
N ILE A 616 -2.59 -29.87 6.10
CA ILE A 616 -4.02 -29.63 5.93
C ILE A 616 -4.50 -28.82 7.13
N LYS A 617 -5.06 -27.63 6.86
CA LYS A 617 -5.48 -26.69 7.91
C LYS A 617 -6.69 -27.18 8.69
N ASP A 618 -7.64 -27.82 8.02
CA ASP A 618 -8.89 -28.30 8.62
C ASP A 618 -8.81 -29.75 9.07
N LEU A 619 -9.59 -30.06 10.11
CA LEU A 619 -9.80 -31.43 10.58
C LEU A 619 -10.94 -32.10 9.80
N ASP A 620 -10.72 -32.33 8.50
CA ASP A 620 -11.72 -32.96 7.61
C ASP A 620 -11.24 -34.32 7.05
N PRO A 621 -11.89 -35.44 7.44
CA PRO A 621 -11.62 -36.77 6.91
C PRO A 621 -11.69 -36.89 5.39
N LYS A 622 -12.61 -36.16 4.74
CA LYS A 622 -12.83 -36.24 3.29
C LYS A 622 -11.64 -35.69 2.51
N THR A 623 -11.06 -34.59 2.98
CA THR A 623 -9.83 -34.02 2.42
C THR A 623 -8.66 -35.00 2.53
N VAL A 624 -8.50 -35.71 3.65
CA VAL A 624 -7.46 -36.75 3.81
C VAL A 624 -7.68 -37.92 2.83
N LYS A 625 -8.94 -38.30 2.58
CA LYS A 625 -9.30 -39.35 1.61
C LYS A 625 -8.90 -38.97 0.19
N ASP A 626 -9.17 -37.72 -0.22
CA ASP A 626 -8.81 -37.25 -1.57
C ASP A 626 -7.29 -37.08 -1.74
N VAL A 627 -6.59 -36.58 -0.73
CA VAL A 627 -5.12 -36.54 -0.70
C VAL A 627 -4.55 -37.95 -0.81
N SER A 628 -5.12 -38.93 -0.09
CA SER A 628 -4.66 -40.33 -0.17
C SER A 628 -4.81 -40.93 -1.57
N LYS A 629 -5.83 -40.54 -2.36
CA LYS A 629 -5.98 -41.00 -3.76
C LYS A 629 -4.87 -40.45 -4.66
N VAL A 630 -4.52 -39.17 -4.48
CA VAL A 630 -3.42 -38.54 -5.21
C VAL A 630 -2.11 -39.25 -4.90
N LEU A 631 -1.84 -39.53 -3.62
CA LEU A 631 -0.63 -40.23 -3.19
C LEU A 631 -0.60 -41.69 -3.66
N ALA A 632 -1.75 -42.37 -3.74
CA ALA A 632 -1.84 -43.73 -4.26
C ALA A 632 -1.43 -43.83 -5.74
N THR A 633 -1.54 -42.74 -6.50
CA THR A 633 -1.07 -42.66 -7.91
C THR A 633 0.46 -42.60 -8.00
N GLN A 634 1.15 -42.25 -6.90
CA GLN A 634 2.60 -42.01 -6.85
C GLN A 634 3.36 -43.05 -5.99
N LYS A 635 2.75 -44.24 -5.78
CA LYS A 635 3.13 -45.27 -4.79
C LYS A 635 4.61 -45.66 -4.74
N GLU A 636 5.36 -45.52 -5.84
CA GLU A 636 6.77 -45.92 -5.88
C GLU A 636 7.75 -44.81 -5.45
N ARG A 637 7.28 -43.55 -5.33
CA ARG A 637 8.16 -42.40 -5.09
C ARG A 637 7.76 -41.52 -3.91
N LEU A 638 6.52 -41.60 -3.44
CA LEU A 638 6.03 -40.85 -2.28
C LEU A 638 5.11 -41.73 -1.42
N PHE A 639 5.55 -42.05 -0.20
CA PHE A 639 4.84 -42.97 0.70
C PHE A 639 4.57 -42.28 2.04
N VAL A 640 3.31 -42.29 2.50
CA VAL A 640 2.93 -41.77 3.81
C VAL A 640 3.37 -42.76 4.89
N MET A 641 3.98 -42.26 5.96
CA MET A 641 4.51 -43.09 7.06
C MET A 641 3.69 -42.95 8.34
N GLY A 642 3.00 -41.82 8.53
CA GLY A 642 2.27 -41.48 9.74
C GLY A 642 2.07 -39.97 9.82
N GLY A 643 1.50 -39.46 10.92
CA GLY A 643 1.21 -38.03 11.00
C GLY A 643 0.62 -37.56 12.31
N LYS A 644 0.25 -36.29 12.32
CA LYS A 644 -0.52 -35.62 13.37
C LYS A 644 -1.91 -35.33 12.85
N VAL A 645 -2.93 -35.61 13.65
CA VAL A 645 -4.34 -35.27 13.40
C VAL A 645 -4.89 -34.67 14.69
N GLY A 646 -5.25 -33.39 14.67
CA GLY A 646 -5.54 -32.65 15.91
C GLY A 646 -4.30 -32.64 16.80
N ASP A 647 -4.42 -33.03 18.06
CA ASP A 647 -3.28 -33.18 18.98
C ASP A 647 -2.76 -34.63 19.10
N GLU A 648 -3.38 -35.57 18.39
CA GLU A 648 -3.00 -36.98 18.41
C GLU A 648 -1.99 -37.33 17.31
N TYR A 649 -1.11 -38.29 17.61
CA TYR A 649 -0.13 -38.82 16.68
C TYR A 649 -0.59 -40.18 16.19
N MET A 650 -0.79 -40.30 14.88
CA MET A 650 -1.42 -41.44 14.26
C MET A 650 -0.43 -42.23 13.41
N THR A 651 -0.54 -43.56 13.49
CA THR A 651 0.14 -44.50 12.59
C THR A 651 -0.58 -44.56 11.24
N LEU A 652 -0.03 -45.33 10.28
CA LEU A 652 -0.66 -45.49 8.97
C LEU A 652 -2.04 -46.15 9.07
N GLU A 653 -2.20 -47.15 9.93
CA GLU A 653 -3.46 -47.86 10.17
C GLU A 653 -4.53 -46.92 10.75
N ASP A 654 -4.12 -46.07 11.69
CA ASP A 654 -4.99 -45.05 12.30
C ASP A 654 -5.45 -44.01 11.26
N ILE A 655 -4.54 -43.60 10.37
CA ILE A 655 -4.84 -42.66 9.27
C ILE A 655 -5.80 -43.30 8.25
N GLU A 656 -5.72 -44.60 8.00
CA GLU A 656 -6.68 -45.31 7.14
C GLU A 656 -8.07 -45.38 7.78
N THR A 657 -8.14 -45.59 9.08
CA THR A 657 -9.40 -45.55 9.83
C THR A 657 -9.99 -44.14 9.83
N PHE A 658 -9.16 -43.11 10.04
CA PHE A 658 -9.58 -41.71 10.04
C PHE A 658 -10.21 -41.28 8.72
N LYS A 659 -9.70 -41.73 7.56
CA LYS A 659 -10.27 -41.42 6.23
C LYS A 659 -11.70 -41.89 6.03
N ASN A 660 -12.15 -42.86 6.82
CA ASN A 660 -13.49 -43.44 6.72
C ASN A 660 -14.46 -42.87 7.77
N LEU A 661 -13.99 -41.96 8.63
CA LEU A 661 -14.85 -41.24 9.56
C LEU A 661 -15.73 -40.24 8.81
N GLN A 662 -16.93 -40.04 9.33
CA GLN A 662 -17.83 -38.99 8.85
C GLN A 662 -17.29 -37.61 9.22
N SER A 663 -17.55 -36.63 8.34
CA SER A 663 -17.19 -35.24 8.59
C SER A 663 -18.12 -34.61 9.64
N LEU A 664 -17.66 -33.54 10.30
CA LEU A 664 -18.48 -32.81 11.29
C LEU A 664 -19.84 -32.32 10.74
N PRO A 665 -19.94 -31.84 9.48
CA PRO A 665 -21.25 -31.52 8.89
C PRO A 665 -22.17 -32.74 8.76
N GLU A 666 -21.64 -33.91 8.40
CA GLU A 666 -22.42 -35.15 8.30
C GLU A 666 -22.89 -35.61 9.68
N LEU A 667 -22.01 -35.59 10.70
CA LEU A 667 -22.38 -35.89 12.09
C LEU A 667 -23.42 -34.91 12.64
N ARG A 668 -23.32 -33.61 12.28
CA ARG A 668 -24.33 -32.61 12.65
C ARG A 668 -25.65 -32.85 11.93
N ALA A 669 -25.63 -33.27 10.66
CA ALA A 669 -26.85 -33.63 9.93
C ALA A 669 -27.51 -34.88 10.53
N GLU A 670 -26.71 -35.89 10.93
CA GLU A 670 -27.19 -37.09 11.62
C GLU A 670 -27.78 -36.75 13.00
N LEU A 671 -27.09 -35.91 13.79
CA LEU A 671 -27.57 -35.45 15.09
C LEU A 671 -28.84 -34.60 14.96
N VAL A 672 -28.93 -33.71 13.96
CA VAL A 672 -30.15 -32.96 13.65
C VAL A 672 -31.27 -33.92 13.23
N GLY A 673 -30.97 -34.95 12.45
CA GLY A 673 -31.92 -36.01 12.11
C GLY A 673 -32.46 -36.72 13.34
N LEU A 674 -31.58 -37.17 14.24
CA LEU A 674 -31.94 -37.81 15.51
C LEU A 674 -32.71 -36.87 16.46
N LEU A 675 -32.31 -35.61 16.57
CA LEU A 675 -33.01 -34.61 17.38
C LEU A 675 -34.37 -34.24 16.79
N THR A 676 -34.52 -34.25 15.47
CA THR A 676 -35.82 -34.05 14.81
C THR A 676 -36.71 -35.26 15.03
N MET A 677 -36.14 -36.47 15.05
CA MET A 677 -36.85 -37.70 15.41
C MET A 677 -37.17 -37.82 16.91
N ALA A 678 -36.39 -37.19 17.79
CA ALA A 678 -36.58 -37.22 19.25
C ALA A 678 -37.38 -36.01 19.79
N SER A 679 -37.47 -34.91 19.04
CA SER A 679 -38.31 -33.75 19.38
C SER A 679 -39.77 -33.97 18.97
N GLY A 680 -40.65 -33.00 19.29
CA GLY A 680 -42.11 -33.11 19.16
C GLY A 680 -42.62 -33.66 17.81
N ALA A 681 -41.88 -33.51 16.72
CA ALA A 681 -42.23 -34.11 15.43
C ALA A 681 -42.20 -35.65 15.44
N GLY A 682 -41.29 -36.28 16.20
CA GLY A 682 -41.26 -37.72 16.41
C GLY A 682 -42.38 -38.24 17.31
N ILE A 683 -42.74 -37.47 18.35
CA ILE A 683 -43.89 -37.77 19.22
C ILE A 683 -45.20 -37.63 18.43
N VAL A 684 -45.35 -36.57 17.63
CA VAL A 684 -46.49 -36.38 16.73
C VAL A 684 -46.57 -37.51 15.71
N ARG A 685 -45.47 -37.90 15.05
CA ARG A 685 -45.46 -39.07 14.15
C ARG A 685 -45.82 -40.38 14.84
N THR A 686 -45.40 -40.58 16.10
CA THR A 686 -45.71 -41.79 16.87
C THR A 686 -47.18 -41.80 17.29
N LEU A 687 -47.72 -40.67 17.74
CA LEU A 687 -49.14 -40.49 18.07
C LEU A 687 -50.04 -40.61 16.82
N GLU A 688 -49.59 -40.13 15.67
CA GLU A 688 -50.31 -40.24 14.39
C GLU A 688 -50.16 -41.62 13.76
N SER A 689 -49.17 -42.43 14.15
CA SER A 689 -48.91 -43.75 13.53
C SER A 689 -50.06 -44.74 13.72
N THR A 690 -50.69 -44.74 14.90
CA THR A 690 -51.87 -45.55 15.20
C THR A 690 -53.09 -45.06 14.44
N THR A 691 -53.27 -43.75 14.32
CA THR A 691 -54.40 -43.14 13.62
C THR A 691 -54.28 -43.36 12.10
N ASN A 692 -53.09 -43.22 11.54
CA ASN A 692 -52.81 -43.49 10.13
C ASN A 692 -52.88 -44.98 9.80
N SER A 693 -52.40 -45.87 10.66
CA SER A 693 -52.58 -47.32 10.46
C SER A 693 -54.05 -47.71 10.52
N LEU A 694 -54.83 -47.13 11.43
CA LEU A 694 -56.28 -47.35 11.51
C LEU A 694 -56.98 -46.79 10.26
N ALA A 695 -56.61 -45.59 9.81
CA ALA A 695 -57.16 -44.98 8.60
C ALA A 695 -56.86 -45.84 7.36
N LEU A 696 -55.62 -46.31 7.19
CA LEU A 696 -55.23 -47.21 6.11
C LEU A 696 -55.94 -48.57 6.20
N THR A 697 -56.17 -49.09 7.41
CA THR A 697 -56.92 -50.34 7.61
C THR A 697 -58.40 -50.14 7.26
N LEU A 698 -59.00 -49.02 7.66
CA LEU A 698 -60.38 -48.66 7.33
C LEU A 698 -60.54 -48.38 5.83
N GLU A 699 -59.56 -47.75 5.19
CA GLU A 699 -59.55 -47.50 3.75
C GLU A 699 -59.33 -48.79 2.96
N SER A 700 -58.46 -49.68 3.43
CA SER A 700 -58.34 -51.03 2.87
C SER A 700 -59.64 -51.82 3.04
N ARG A 701 -60.30 -51.71 4.20
CA ARG A 701 -61.60 -52.37 4.46
C ARG A 701 -62.71 -51.78 3.60
N LYS A 702 -62.71 -50.46 3.40
CA LYS A 702 -63.61 -49.77 2.47
C LYS A 702 -63.37 -50.27 1.04
N ASN A 703 -62.12 -50.35 0.59
CA ASN A 703 -61.78 -50.87 -0.73
C ASN A 703 -62.15 -52.36 -0.90
N GLU A 704 -62.11 -53.16 0.17
CA GLU A 704 -62.62 -54.55 0.17
C GLU A 704 -64.14 -54.61 0.11
N LEU A 705 -64.85 -53.71 0.81
CA LEU A 705 -66.30 -53.61 0.78
C LEU A 705 -66.81 -53.07 -0.56
N ASP A 706 -66.16 -52.04 -1.12
CA ASP A 706 -66.45 -51.51 -2.46
C ASP A 706 -66.21 -52.59 -3.55
N LYS A 707 -65.23 -53.49 -3.34
CA LYS A 707 -65.02 -54.69 -4.19
C LYS A 707 -66.05 -55.80 -3.96
N ALA A 708 -66.67 -55.86 -2.79
CA ALA A 708 -67.73 -56.83 -2.48
C ALA A 708 -69.11 -56.36 -2.98
N GLU A 709 -69.32 -55.05 -3.09
CA GLU A 709 -70.56 -54.45 -3.61
C GLU A 709 -70.60 -54.37 -5.15
N ASN A 710 -69.48 -54.51 -5.85
CA ASN A 710 -69.42 -54.61 -7.31
C ASN A 710 -68.54 -55.80 -7.78
N PRO A 711 -69.11 -57.00 -7.97
CA PRO A 711 -68.38 -58.17 -8.43
C PRO A 711 -68.03 -58.15 -9.94
N GLU A 712 -68.61 -57.24 -10.72
CA GLU A 712 -68.49 -57.23 -12.18
C GLU A 712 -67.52 -56.15 -12.67
N GLN A 713 -66.23 -56.43 -12.58
CA GLN A 713 -65.22 -55.97 -13.55
C GLN A 713 -63.90 -56.71 -13.32
N LYS A 714 -63.88 -57.95 -13.79
CA LYS A 714 -62.65 -58.64 -14.20
C LYS A 714 -62.96 -59.45 -15.46
N ASP A 715 -62.67 -58.82 -16.60
CA ASP A 715 -61.81 -59.40 -17.63
C ASP A 715 -60.87 -58.30 -18.14
#